data_AF-A0A1C3Y1Y9-F1
#
_entry.id   AF-A0A1C3Y1Y9-F1
#
_cell.length_a   1.000
_cell.length_b   1.000
_cell.length_c   1.000
_cell.angle_alpha   90.00
_cell.angle_beta   90.00
_cell.angle_gamma   90.00
#
_symmetry.space_group_name_H-M   'P 1'
#
loop_
_entity.id
_entity.type
_entity.pdbx_description
1 polymer ?
#
loop_
_entity_poly.entity_id
_entity_poly.type
_entity_poly.pdbx_seq_one_letter_code
_entity_poly.pdbx_strand_id
1 'polypeptide(L)'
;MACGDSRIAARRHGIDFLRGSPIAEFPQVALLRSRHSRNTNFPYKSAQCPLLRRQGPVRRSAHLLLSFLCPGSGNPRDRWLLVVLLSSDEELNLNVSTLLFGRRLANREHEDKKIGWIEAVPAMGLDGLGSSSYGPEAALTILIPLGALGLFYIGPVMGCIITLLAILYFSYRQTLAAYPTSGGAYVVAKENLGEYPSLLAAAALMIDYVLNVAVGVSAGVGALVSAAPDLHPYILPLCLGIVLVVMLANLRGTGEAGWLFALPTYVFIVCFLGAIGYGLIEILMGERPSPVVPPPPLGPVAQGATIWLLMHAFASGCTAMTGVEAVSNGMGSFRQPVMRNAYITLTVIVVILGLLLGGIAAIATVFEIGAMDQTKEGYQSVLSQLIAAIAGHGSFYYIAMASLLSVLCLSANTSFVGFPRLCQMVAADGYLPKAFAQPGRRLVFTAGIIFLSGCAALLLTVFGGITDHLIPLFAIGAFLTFTISQAGMTVHWRRQSRRHAAKLTMNAVGAASTAVALVIILIAKFAEGAWITLITVPVTIVILKSIKNYYRSLQRELRKPGPITIEDVEPPTVLVVTETWNRLSERAIKFALTISPDVVAVHLIRLGGPERDERENALREEWRVEVEEPIAAHGLKPPRLMFIPAPYRQLHEPLLRLIEKLDADSPERRVAVLIPETVKDKWWQKLLHMNRAGRLRANLVKRGGARLTVATVPWRLYREEQEAV
;
A
#
# COMPACT_ATOMS: atom_id res chain seq x y z
N MET A 1 18.85 -16.05 52.07
CA MET A 1 17.42 -16.07 52.45
C MET A 1 17.28 -15.29 53.75
N ALA A 2 16.31 -14.40 53.98
CA ALA A 2 15.36 -13.70 53.10
C ALA A 2 14.80 -12.48 53.90
N CYS A 3 14.17 -11.50 53.21
CA CYS A 3 13.56 -10.27 53.78
C CYS A 3 14.54 -9.28 54.46
N GLY A 4 14.26 -7.97 54.49
CA GLY A 4 13.17 -7.24 53.82
C GLY A 4 13.22 -5.71 54.04
N ASP A 5 12.73 -4.98 53.05
CA ASP A 5 12.10 -3.64 53.09
C ASP A 5 12.54 -2.50 54.05
N SER A 6 13.20 -1.51 53.44
CA SER A 6 12.58 -0.19 53.12
C SER A 6 12.83 1.09 53.98
N ARG A 7 13.02 2.20 53.23
CA ARG A 7 12.70 3.62 53.50
C ARG A 7 13.64 4.55 54.32
N ILE A 8 13.41 5.86 54.07
CA ILE A 8 14.01 7.11 54.60
C ILE A 8 15.32 7.51 53.85
N ALA A 9 15.41 8.51 52.96
CA ALA A 9 14.79 9.84 52.75
C ALA A 9 15.63 11.05 53.27
N ALA A 10 16.07 11.86 52.30
CA ALA A 10 16.46 13.28 52.37
C ALA A 10 17.73 13.75 53.12
N ARG A 11 18.63 14.43 52.38
CA ARG A 11 18.99 15.86 52.60
C ARG A 11 19.75 16.47 51.41
N ARG A 12 19.72 17.81 51.32
CA ARG A 12 20.39 18.67 50.32
C ARG A 12 21.56 19.43 50.95
N HIS A 13 22.35 20.11 50.10
CA HIS A 13 23.53 20.96 50.37
C HIS A 13 24.82 20.16 50.68
N GLY A 14 26.01 20.55 50.22
CA GLY A 14 26.37 21.63 49.28
C GLY A 14 27.63 22.40 49.71
N ILE A 15 28.50 22.70 48.73
CA ILE A 15 29.60 23.70 48.74
C ILE A 15 30.99 23.24 49.26
N ASP A 16 31.94 23.30 48.31
CA ASP A 16 33.40 23.57 48.32
C ASP A 16 34.41 22.88 49.27
N PHE A 17 35.47 22.31 48.68
CA PHE A 17 36.83 22.88 48.80
C PHE A 17 37.75 22.50 47.61
N LEU A 18 38.81 23.29 47.38
CA LEU A 18 39.65 23.31 46.17
C LEU A 18 41.05 22.68 46.34
N ARG A 19 41.58 22.06 45.26
CA ARG A 19 42.86 22.35 44.54
C ARG A 19 43.54 21.10 43.96
N GLY A 20 43.99 21.17 42.69
CA GLY A 20 44.85 20.14 42.09
C GLY A 20 44.83 20.05 40.54
N SER A 21 45.06 21.16 39.83
CA SER A 21 45.25 21.21 38.36
C SER A 21 46.77 21.22 38.00
N PRO A 22 47.25 21.28 36.72
CA PRO A 22 46.52 21.44 35.44
C PRO A 22 47.11 20.64 34.22
N ILE A 23 46.69 21.10 33.00
CA ILE A 23 47.17 20.83 31.61
C ILE A 23 46.47 19.62 30.95
N ALA A 24 45.93 19.64 29.72
CA ALA A 24 45.73 20.68 28.65
C ALA A 24 44.21 20.81 28.33
N GLU A 25 43.61 21.76 27.58
CA GLU A 25 43.94 22.63 26.42
C GLU A 25 43.94 21.91 25.03
N PHE A 26 43.27 22.36 23.95
CA PHE A 26 42.52 23.61 23.67
C PHE A 26 41.42 23.41 22.54
N PRO A 27 40.73 24.40 21.89
CA PRO A 27 39.25 24.44 21.89
C PRO A 27 38.50 24.50 20.53
N GLN A 28 37.17 24.64 20.60
CA GLN A 28 36.34 25.29 19.56
C GLN A 28 36.51 26.83 19.58
N VAL A 29 36.17 27.57 18.50
CA VAL A 29 35.38 28.85 18.56
C VAL A 29 35.05 29.48 17.18
N ALA A 30 33.81 30.02 17.10
CA ALA A 30 33.24 31.12 16.30
C ALA A 30 33.33 31.27 14.75
N LEU A 31 32.12 31.39 14.21
CA LEU A 31 31.68 32.22 13.07
C LEU A 31 32.23 33.67 13.07
N LEU A 32 32.46 34.22 11.87
CA LEU A 32 32.30 35.65 11.57
C LEU A 32 31.72 35.89 10.16
N ARG A 33 30.92 36.96 10.01
CA ARG A 33 30.29 37.39 8.74
C ARG A 33 31.22 38.32 7.94
N SER A 34 31.11 38.31 6.62
CA SER A 34 31.26 39.53 5.82
C SER A 34 30.26 39.58 4.65
N ARG A 35 29.94 40.79 4.19
CA ARG A 35 29.08 41.10 3.03
C ARG A 35 29.93 41.88 2.03
N HIS A 36 29.80 41.58 0.73
CA HIS A 36 29.95 42.40 -0.49
C HIS A 36 30.35 41.44 -1.63
N SER A 37 30.06 41.58 -2.93
CA SER A 37 29.17 42.42 -3.76
C SER A 37 29.76 42.32 -5.19
N ARG A 38 28.92 42.11 -6.22
CA ARG A 38 29.16 42.22 -7.69
C ARG A 38 29.80 41.04 -8.46
N ASN A 39 29.04 40.66 -9.51
CA ASN A 39 29.39 40.22 -10.86
C ASN A 39 30.88 39.99 -11.23
N THR A 40 31.14 38.85 -11.89
CA THR A 40 31.70 38.83 -13.26
C THR A 40 31.43 37.48 -13.95
N ASN A 41 31.20 37.51 -15.26
CA ASN A 41 31.21 36.32 -16.12
C ASN A 41 32.68 35.89 -16.39
N PHE A 42 32.92 34.60 -16.68
CA PHE A 42 33.44 34.06 -17.97
C PHE A 42 33.66 32.51 -17.83
N PRO A 43 33.77 31.74 -18.94
CA PRO A 43 33.55 30.29 -18.93
C PRO A 43 34.83 29.44 -18.94
N TYR A 44 34.70 28.18 -18.55
CA TYR A 44 35.78 27.18 -18.62
C TYR A 44 35.85 26.48 -19.99
N LYS A 45 37.05 26.41 -20.56
CA LYS A 45 37.39 25.57 -21.72
C LYS A 45 38.53 24.62 -21.34
N SER A 46 38.37 23.34 -21.72
CA SER A 46 39.42 22.34 -21.99
C SER A 46 40.64 22.23 -21.05
N ALA A 47 40.73 21.10 -20.35
CA ALA A 47 42.00 20.44 -20.03
C ALA A 47 41.87 18.94 -20.35
N GLN A 48 42.75 18.42 -21.22
CA GLN A 48 42.87 16.99 -21.52
C GLN A 48 43.89 16.35 -20.59
N CYS A 49 43.70 15.08 -20.23
CA CYS A 49 44.70 14.26 -19.56
C CYS A 49 44.85 12.93 -20.34
N PRO A 50 46.07 12.54 -20.77
CA PRO A 50 46.27 11.37 -21.63
C PRO A 50 46.66 10.09 -20.85
N LEU A 51 46.79 8.99 -21.59
CA LEU A 51 47.33 7.66 -21.20
C LEU A 51 46.36 6.67 -20.53
N LEU A 52 45.75 5.81 -21.35
CA LEU A 52 46.16 4.40 -21.42
C LEU A 52 45.65 3.74 -22.71
N ARG A 53 46.55 3.12 -23.49
CA ARG A 53 46.31 2.69 -24.86
C ARG A 53 46.65 1.19 -25.03
N ARG A 54 45.63 0.32 -24.91
CA ARG A 54 45.66 -1.05 -25.47
C ARG A 54 44.34 -1.29 -26.18
N GLN A 55 44.37 -1.35 -27.52
CA GLN A 55 43.22 -1.69 -28.36
C GLN A 55 43.47 -3.04 -29.02
N GLY A 56 42.54 -3.99 -28.86
CA GLY A 56 42.52 -5.25 -29.60
C GLY A 56 41.93 -5.10 -31.02
N PRO A 57 42.13 -6.09 -31.91
CA PRO A 57 41.93 -5.95 -33.35
C PRO A 57 40.48 -6.24 -33.80
N VAL A 58 39.50 -5.50 -33.25
CA VAL A 58 38.08 -5.61 -33.70
C VAL A 58 37.53 -4.29 -34.25
N ARG A 59 38.16 -3.14 -33.92
CA ARG A 59 37.64 -1.81 -34.30
C ARG A 59 38.08 -1.26 -35.67
N ARG A 60 39.02 -1.90 -36.37
CA ARG A 60 39.46 -1.41 -37.70
C ARG A 60 38.53 -1.81 -38.84
N SER A 61 37.93 -3.00 -38.79
CA SER A 61 37.03 -3.50 -39.85
C SER A 61 35.72 -2.70 -39.94
N ALA A 62 35.18 -2.25 -38.81
CA ALA A 62 33.97 -1.42 -38.78
C ALA A 62 34.17 -0.01 -39.38
N HIS A 63 35.35 0.60 -39.23
CA HIS A 63 35.62 1.94 -39.75
C HIS A 63 35.85 1.99 -41.27
N LEU A 64 36.31 0.89 -41.87
CA LEU A 64 36.51 0.77 -43.32
C LEU A 64 35.20 0.50 -44.09
N LEU A 65 34.22 -0.16 -43.48
CA LEU A 65 32.89 -0.36 -44.07
C LEU A 65 31.98 0.89 -43.98
N LEU A 66 32.18 1.74 -42.97
CA LEU A 66 31.36 2.95 -42.76
C LEU A 66 31.75 4.17 -43.60
N SER A 67 32.88 4.12 -44.32
CA SER A 67 33.34 5.23 -45.18
C SER A 67 32.95 5.10 -46.65
N PHE A 68 32.34 3.99 -47.06
CA PHE A 68 32.00 3.69 -48.46
C PHE A 68 30.52 3.88 -48.85
N LEU A 69 29.63 4.17 -47.90
CA LEU A 69 28.17 4.08 -48.10
C LEU A 69 27.36 5.39 -48.02
N CYS A 70 27.97 6.56 -47.80
CA CYS A 70 27.27 7.84 -48.01
C CYS A 70 28.22 9.06 -48.09
N PRO A 71 28.41 9.68 -49.27
CA PRO A 71 29.02 11.00 -49.38
C PRO A 71 27.97 12.11 -49.23
N GLY A 72 28.05 12.90 -48.16
CA GLY A 72 27.44 14.23 -48.08
C GLY A 72 25.92 14.30 -47.81
N SER A 73 25.53 14.46 -46.54
CA SER A 73 24.29 15.16 -46.15
C SER A 73 24.39 15.58 -44.68
N GLY A 74 24.21 16.88 -44.40
CA GLY A 74 24.34 17.45 -43.06
C GLY A 74 22.97 17.63 -42.38
N ASN A 75 22.39 16.57 -41.82
CA ASN A 75 21.07 16.64 -41.16
C ASN A 75 21.13 16.08 -39.71
N PRO A 76 20.71 16.82 -38.66
CA PRO A 76 20.79 16.35 -37.26
C PRO A 76 19.90 15.16 -36.89
N ARG A 77 18.99 14.72 -37.77
CA ARG A 77 18.01 13.66 -37.47
C ARG A 77 18.60 12.25 -37.41
N ASP A 78 19.64 11.96 -38.20
CA ASP A 78 20.17 10.58 -38.32
C ASP A 78 20.96 10.11 -37.10
N ARG A 79 21.40 11.04 -36.23
CA ARG A 79 22.00 10.70 -34.93
C ARG A 79 21.02 10.08 -33.93
N TRP A 80 19.71 10.30 -34.09
CA TRP A 80 18.71 9.72 -33.17
C TRP A 80 18.48 8.22 -33.42
N LEU A 81 18.55 7.76 -34.68
CA LEU A 81 18.44 6.33 -35.01
C LEU A 81 19.61 5.50 -34.43
N LEU A 82 20.82 6.06 -34.40
CA LEU A 82 21.99 5.34 -33.88
C LEU A 82 21.97 5.11 -32.35
N VAL A 83 21.29 5.98 -31.59
CA VAL A 83 21.15 5.82 -30.12
C VAL A 83 20.08 4.79 -29.78
N VAL A 84 19.03 4.67 -30.60
CA VAL A 84 17.97 3.66 -30.42
C VAL A 84 18.49 2.23 -30.69
N LEU A 85 19.37 2.06 -31.67
CA LEU A 85 19.92 0.75 -32.04
C LEU A 85 20.96 0.19 -31.05
N LEU A 86 21.55 1.01 -30.17
CA LEU A 86 22.45 0.56 -29.09
C LEU A 86 21.75 0.36 -27.74
N SER A 87 20.42 0.52 -27.69
CA SER A 87 19.58 0.27 -26.50
C SER A 87 18.71 -1.00 -26.65
N SER A 88 18.82 -1.71 -27.77
CA SER A 88 17.87 -2.75 -28.19
C SER A 88 18.41 -4.16 -27.95
N ASP A 89 18.71 -4.47 -26.68
CA ASP A 89 19.11 -5.82 -26.22
C ASP A 89 18.38 -6.23 -24.92
N GLU A 90 17.16 -5.71 -24.72
CA GLU A 90 16.19 -6.26 -23.75
C GLU A 90 15.27 -7.25 -24.48
N GLU A 91 15.47 -8.54 -24.24
CA GLU A 91 14.66 -9.61 -24.82
C GLU A 91 13.16 -9.35 -24.68
N LEU A 92 12.43 -9.45 -25.81
CA LEU A 92 10.97 -9.34 -25.90
C LEU A 92 10.24 -10.58 -25.33
N ASN A 93 10.63 -10.99 -24.12
CA ASN A 93 9.82 -11.84 -23.26
C ASN A 93 8.60 -11.03 -22.78
N LEU A 94 7.56 -10.97 -23.63
CA LEU A 94 6.22 -10.46 -23.33
C LEU A 94 5.54 -11.30 -22.23
N ASN A 95 6.05 -11.14 -21.01
CA ASN A 95 5.43 -11.63 -19.80
C ASN A 95 4.05 -10.98 -19.68
N VAL A 96 3.03 -11.77 -19.35
CA VAL A 96 1.67 -11.25 -19.04
C VAL A 96 1.73 -10.21 -17.91
N SER A 97 2.68 -10.37 -16.97
CA SER A 97 2.95 -9.38 -15.93
C SER A 97 3.49 -8.04 -16.46
N THR A 98 4.10 -7.98 -17.65
CA THR A 98 4.56 -6.74 -18.29
C THR A 98 3.43 -6.06 -19.06
N LEU A 99 2.49 -6.82 -19.62
CA LEU A 99 1.26 -6.28 -20.22
C LEU A 99 0.32 -5.69 -19.15
N LEU A 100 0.05 -6.44 -18.07
CA LEU A 100 -0.86 -6.02 -16.99
C LEU A 100 -0.26 -4.91 -16.11
N PHE A 101 1.00 -5.06 -15.68
CA PHE A 101 1.64 -4.14 -14.72
C PHE A 101 2.66 -3.17 -15.34
N GLY A 102 2.88 -3.21 -16.66
CA GLY A 102 3.78 -2.28 -17.39
C GLY A 102 5.28 -2.40 -17.06
N ARG A 103 6.13 -1.65 -17.79
CA ARG A 103 7.60 -1.61 -17.57
C ARG A 103 7.99 -1.29 -16.13
N ARG A 104 9.16 -1.78 -15.69
CA ARG A 104 9.76 -1.43 -14.38
C ARG A 104 10.13 0.06 -14.36
N LEU A 105 10.11 0.68 -13.19
CA LEU A 105 10.58 2.06 -12.99
C LEU A 105 11.83 2.05 -12.09
N ALA A 106 12.81 2.89 -12.38
CA ALA A 106 14.01 3.02 -11.57
C ALA A 106 13.76 3.95 -10.38
N ASN A 107 14.38 3.69 -9.22
CA ASN A 107 14.19 4.49 -7.99
C ASN A 107 14.46 6.01 -8.18
N ARG A 108 15.24 6.40 -9.20
CA ARG A 108 15.54 7.80 -9.55
C ARG A 108 14.48 8.49 -10.43
N GLU A 109 13.59 7.72 -11.06
CA GLU A 109 12.46 8.26 -11.84
C GLU A 109 11.29 8.68 -10.94
N HIS A 110 11.38 8.43 -9.63
CA HIS A 110 10.33 8.72 -8.65
C HIS A 110 10.43 10.15 -8.09
N GLU A 111 10.41 11.13 -9.00
CA GLU A 111 10.00 12.48 -8.63
C GLU A 111 8.47 12.52 -8.56
N ASP A 112 7.92 12.32 -7.35
CA ASP A 112 6.49 12.52 -7.06
C ASP A 112 6.05 13.88 -7.64
N LYS A 113 5.26 13.85 -8.72
CA LYS A 113 4.79 15.06 -9.41
C LYS A 113 3.85 15.83 -8.49
N LYS A 114 4.41 16.81 -7.77
CA LYS A 114 3.71 17.53 -6.71
C LYS A 114 2.59 18.40 -7.28
N ILE A 115 1.39 18.26 -6.70
CA ILE A 115 0.17 18.85 -7.24
C ILE A 115 -0.10 20.27 -6.70
N GLY A 116 -0.68 21.12 -7.52
CA GLY A 116 -1.23 22.43 -7.12
C GLY A 116 -2.60 22.31 -6.45
N TRP A 117 -3.11 23.39 -5.86
CA TRP A 117 -4.43 23.37 -5.20
C TRP A 117 -5.59 23.05 -6.17
N ILE A 118 -5.48 23.49 -7.43
CA ILE A 118 -6.47 23.20 -8.50
C ILE A 118 -6.55 21.70 -8.80
N GLU A 119 -5.41 21.02 -8.81
CA GLU A 119 -5.31 19.57 -9.04
C GLU A 119 -5.68 18.77 -7.77
N ALA A 120 -5.42 19.35 -6.58
CA ALA A 120 -5.65 18.72 -5.30
C ALA A 120 -7.11 18.73 -4.84
N VAL A 121 -7.92 19.74 -5.22
CA VAL A 121 -9.37 19.75 -4.90
C VAL A 121 -10.05 18.50 -5.49
N PRO A 122 -9.85 18.12 -6.76
CA PRO A 122 -10.23 16.80 -7.25
C PRO A 122 -9.48 15.65 -6.57
N ALA A 123 -8.15 15.61 -6.65
CA ALA A 123 -7.38 14.41 -6.28
C ALA A 123 -7.51 14.00 -4.78
N MET A 124 -7.82 14.93 -3.89
CA MET A 124 -8.01 14.68 -2.46
C MET A 124 -9.45 14.96 -1.97
N GLY A 125 -10.22 15.79 -2.67
CA GLY A 125 -11.59 16.15 -2.28
C GLY A 125 -12.68 15.28 -2.90
N LEU A 126 -12.38 14.46 -3.90
CA LEU A 126 -13.31 13.49 -4.50
C LEU A 126 -14.08 12.67 -3.45
N ASP A 127 -13.42 12.31 -2.37
CA ASP A 127 -13.98 11.57 -1.24
C ASP A 127 -15.08 12.33 -0.50
N GLY A 128 -14.78 13.56 -0.04
CA GLY A 128 -15.78 14.41 0.63
C GLY A 128 -16.86 14.95 -0.31
N LEU A 129 -16.52 15.25 -1.56
CA LEU A 129 -17.50 15.63 -2.57
C LEU A 129 -18.44 14.46 -2.90
N GLY A 130 -17.91 13.24 -3.02
CA GLY A 130 -18.70 12.02 -3.14
C GLY A 130 -19.59 11.76 -1.92
N SER A 131 -19.09 12.05 -0.71
CA SER A 131 -19.85 11.92 0.55
C SER A 131 -21.12 12.76 0.58
N SER A 132 -21.18 13.88 -0.15
CA SER A 132 -22.39 14.68 -0.31
C SER A 132 -23.53 14.00 -1.08
N SER A 133 -23.24 12.93 -1.83
CA SER A 133 -24.26 12.21 -2.61
C SER A 133 -25.05 11.19 -1.78
N TYR A 134 -24.36 10.44 -0.91
CA TYR A 134 -24.98 9.37 -0.13
C TYR A 134 -25.26 9.75 1.33
N GLY A 135 -24.58 10.76 1.89
CA GLY A 135 -24.81 11.19 3.27
C GLY A 135 -26.22 11.79 3.50
N PRO A 136 -26.69 12.75 2.69
CA PRO A 136 -28.06 13.25 2.75
C PRO A 136 -29.11 12.19 2.49
N GLU A 137 -28.86 11.30 1.53
CA GLU A 137 -29.72 10.16 1.22
C GLU A 137 -29.85 9.23 2.43
N ALA A 138 -28.74 8.80 3.03
CA ALA A 138 -28.76 7.93 4.21
C ALA A 138 -29.42 8.57 5.45
N ALA A 139 -29.44 9.90 5.57
CA ALA A 139 -30.23 10.60 6.58
C ALA A 139 -31.74 10.55 6.26
N LEU A 140 -32.11 10.78 5.01
CA LEU A 140 -33.49 10.66 4.52
C LEU A 140 -34.02 9.22 4.60
N THR A 141 -33.19 8.19 4.36
CA THR A 141 -33.56 6.77 4.47
C THR A 141 -34.07 6.43 5.87
N ILE A 142 -33.45 6.98 6.92
CA ILE A 142 -33.91 6.82 8.31
C ILE A 142 -35.20 7.59 8.60
N LEU A 143 -35.48 8.65 7.85
CA LEU A 143 -36.69 9.47 7.99
C LEU A 143 -37.89 8.98 7.16
N ILE A 144 -37.71 7.97 6.28
CA ILE A 144 -38.79 7.36 5.47
C ILE A 144 -40.09 7.09 6.27
N PRO A 145 -40.06 6.54 7.51
CA PRO A 145 -41.30 6.27 8.27
C PRO A 145 -42.10 7.51 8.68
N LEU A 146 -41.54 8.72 8.55
CA LEU A 146 -42.25 9.99 8.77
C LEU A 146 -42.96 10.51 7.52
N GLY A 147 -42.75 9.90 6.34
CA GLY A 147 -43.26 10.41 5.07
C GLY A 147 -42.85 11.87 4.83
N ALA A 148 -43.79 12.70 4.37
CA ALA A 148 -43.59 14.13 4.17
C ALA A 148 -43.11 14.91 5.41
N LEU A 149 -43.45 14.46 6.64
CA LEU A 149 -42.94 15.10 7.87
C LEU A 149 -41.42 14.93 8.03
N GLY A 150 -40.82 13.90 7.44
CA GLY A 150 -39.37 13.69 7.46
C GLY A 150 -38.60 14.84 6.80
N LEU A 151 -39.17 15.43 5.74
CA LEU A 151 -38.58 16.55 5.00
C LEU A 151 -38.55 17.84 5.82
N PHE A 152 -39.45 18.03 6.78
CA PHE A 152 -39.36 19.17 7.70
C PHE A 152 -38.13 19.07 8.63
N TYR A 153 -37.71 17.84 8.97
CA TYR A 153 -36.61 17.59 9.90
C TYR A 153 -35.23 17.45 9.25
N ILE A 154 -35.13 17.22 7.93
CA ILE A 154 -33.84 17.08 7.25
C ILE A 154 -33.00 18.36 7.30
N GLY A 155 -33.63 19.53 7.17
CA GLY A 155 -32.97 20.84 7.26
C GLY A 155 -32.24 21.05 8.60
N PRO A 156 -32.92 20.95 9.76
CA PRO A 156 -32.29 21.00 11.07
C PRO A 156 -31.16 19.97 11.28
N VAL A 157 -31.35 18.73 10.82
CA VAL A 157 -30.34 17.66 10.91
C VAL A 157 -29.08 18.03 10.11
N MET A 158 -29.25 18.51 8.88
CA MET A 158 -28.14 18.97 8.03
C MET A 158 -27.47 20.22 8.57
N GLY A 159 -28.22 21.14 9.20
CA GLY A 159 -27.66 22.28 9.93
C GLY A 159 -26.71 21.86 11.06
N CYS A 160 -27.04 20.80 11.80
CA CYS A 160 -26.15 20.22 12.82
C CYS A 160 -24.88 19.61 12.20
N ILE A 161 -25.02 18.89 11.08
CA ILE A 161 -23.90 18.29 10.34
C ILE A 161 -22.97 19.38 9.79
N ILE A 162 -23.50 20.41 9.14
CA ILE A 162 -22.73 21.55 8.61
C ILE A 162 -22.03 22.32 9.74
N THR A 163 -22.66 22.45 10.91
CA THR A 163 -22.03 23.05 12.10
C THR A 163 -20.82 22.23 12.57
N LEU A 164 -20.95 20.89 12.60
CA LEU A 164 -19.86 19.99 12.97
C LEU A 164 -18.73 20.00 11.92
N LEU A 165 -19.07 20.06 10.62
CA LEU A 165 -18.13 20.22 9.52
C LEU A 165 -17.31 21.53 9.66
N ALA A 166 -17.95 22.62 10.07
CA ALA A 166 -17.27 23.90 10.33
C ALA A 166 -16.28 23.80 11.51
N ILE A 167 -16.64 23.10 12.59
CA ILE A 167 -15.74 22.82 13.73
C ILE A 167 -14.52 22.00 13.26
N LEU A 168 -14.76 20.93 12.48
CA LEU A 168 -13.70 20.10 11.90
C LEU A 168 -12.76 20.92 11.01
N TYR A 169 -13.29 21.75 10.11
CA TYR A 169 -12.51 22.60 9.22
C TYR A 169 -11.46 23.44 9.94
N PHE A 170 -11.86 24.19 10.97
CA PHE A 170 -10.92 25.02 11.70
C PHE A 170 -9.82 24.19 12.37
N SER A 171 -10.15 23.00 12.89
CA SER A 171 -9.18 22.14 13.55
C SER A 171 -8.23 21.43 12.58
N TYR A 172 -8.74 20.96 11.44
CA TYR A 172 -7.89 20.43 10.39
C TYR A 172 -6.92 21.49 9.88
N ARG A 173 -7.31 22.77 9.78
CA ARG A 173 -6.36 23.87 9.51
C ARG A 173 -5.25 23.98 10.56
N GLN A 174 -5.53 23.73 11.84
CA GLN A 174 -4.48 23.70 12.88
C GLN A 174 -3.59 22.45 12.79
N THR A 175 -4.17 21.31 12.44
CA THR A 175 -3.45 20.04 12.26
C THR A 175 -2.46 20.15 11.10
N LEU A 176 -2.93 20.64 9.95
CA LEU A 176 -2.10 20.97 8.79
C LEU A 176 -0.96 21.95 9.15
N ALA A 177 -1.22 22.93 10.04
CA ALA A 177 -0.23 23.92 10.48
C ALA A 177 0.92 23.31 11.30
N ALA A 178 0.61 22.34 12.17
CA ALA A 178 1.59 21.67 13.02
C ALA A 178 2.33 20.55 12.28
N TYR A 179 1.69 19.92 11.28
CA TYR A 179 2.18 18.73 10.59
C TYR A 179 2.30 18.90 9.06
N PRO A 180 3.29 19.67 8.57
CA PRO A 180 3.43 19.98 7.15
C PRO A 180 3.94 18.81 6.29
N THR A 181 4.49 17.74 6.88
CA THR A 181 5.08 16.60 6.17
C THR A 181 4.20 15.35 6.19
N SER A 182 3.48 15.08 7.28
CA SER A 182 2.47 14.02 7.39
C SER A 182 1.51 14.34 8.54
N GLY A 183 0.33 14.87 8.22
CA GLY A 183 -0.67 15.38 9.18
C GLY A 183 -1.80 14.41 9.51
N GLY A 184 -1.68 13.15 9.11
CA GLY A 184 -2.72 12.15 9.33
C GLY A 184 -2.89 11.76 10.79
N ALA A 185 -4.10 11.33 11.16
CA ALA A 185 -4.49 11.01 12.54
C ALA A 185 -3.53 10.01 13.23
N TYR A 186 -2.95 9.06 12.49
CA TYR A 186 -1.93 8.13 13.00
C TYR A 186 -0.70 8.84 13.58
N VAL A 187 -0.13 9.82 12.85
CA VAL A 187 1.09 10.53 13.24
C VAL A 187 0.81 11.45 14.43
N VAL A 188 -0.31 12.20 14.36
CA VAL A 188 -0.78 13.08 15.44
C VAL A 188 -0.99 12.29 16.73
N ALA A 189 -1.63 11.11 16.66
CA ALA A 189 -1.82 10.22 17.80
C ALA A 189 -0.50 9.68 18.36
N LYS A 190 0.40 9.23 17.48
CA LYS A 190 1.68 8.63 17.87
C LYS A 190 2.57 9.58 18.66
N GLU A 191 2.66 10.84 18.24
CA GLU A 191 3.50 11.84 18.90
C GLU A 191 2.88 12.44 20.17
N ASN A 192 1.56 12.61 20.19
CA ASN A 192 0.89 13.34 21.28
C ASN A 192 0.28 12.41 22.34
N LEU A 193 -0.27 11.27 21.93
CA LEU A 193 -1.04 10.35 22.78
C LEU A 193 -0.35 8.99 23.04
N GLY A 194 0.59 8.57 22.20
CA GLY A 194 1.41 7.36 22.37
C GLY A 194 0.94 6.12 21.59
N GLU A 195 1.47 4.95 21.96
CA GLU A 195 1.35 3.70 21.17
C GLU A 195 -0.09 3.20 21.01
N TYR A 196 -0.87 3.10 22.10
CA TYR A 196 -2.23 2.53 22.03
C TYR A 196 -3.18 3.40 21.20
N PRO A 197 -3.26 4.74 21.40
CA PRO A 197 -4.14 5.58 20.58
C PRO A 197 -3.69 5.68 19.12
N SER A 198 -2.39 5.56 18.83
CA SER A 198 -1.94 5.51 17.43
C SER A 198 -2.31 4.20 16.74
N LEU A 199 -2.22 3.06 17.42
CA LEU A 199 -2.72 1.78 16.88
C LEU A 199 -4.23 1.80 16.67
N LEU A 200 -4.98 2.48 17.55
CA LEU A 200 -6.42 2.69 17.39
C LEU A 200 -6.73 3.54 16.16
N ALA A 201 -6.02 4.67 15.96
CA ALA A 201 -6.14 5.49 14.76
C ALA A 201 -5.71 4.75 13.48
N ALA A 202 -4.66 3.92 13.53
CA ALA A 202 -4.22 3.11 12.39
C ALA A 202 -5.26 2.07 11.99
N ALA A 203 -5.81 1.33 12.95
CA ALA A 203 -6.84 0.33 12.70
C ALA A 203 -8.12 0.99 12.14
N ALA A 204 -8.53 2.12 12.73
CA ALA A 204 -9.67 2.89 12.25
C ALA A 204 -9.46 3.40 10.81
N LEU A 205 -8.34 4.08 10.51
CA LEU A 205 -8.02 4.53 9.14
C LEU A 205 -7.90 3.36 8.13
N MET A 206 -7.39 2.19 8.55
CA MET A 206 -7.29 1.02 7.67
C MET A 206 -8.67 0.49 7.27
N ILE A 207 -9.61 0.43 8.22
CA ILE A 207 -10.99 0.00 7.99
C ILE A 207 -11.76 1.06 7.18
N ASP A 208 -11.57 2.34 7.53
CA ASP A 208 -12.13 3.50 6.86
C ASP A 208 -11.78 3.54 5.37
N TYR A 209 -10.50 3.35 5.00
CA TYR A 209 -10.09 3.25 3.59
C TYR A 209 -10.69 2.04 2.85
N VAL A 210 -10.88 0.89 3.53
CA VAL A 210 -11.53 -0.28 2.92
C VAL A 210 -13.02 -0.01 2.67
N LEU A 211 -13.69 0.64 3.64
CA LEU A 211 -15.10 1.00 3.55
C LEU A 211 -15.34 2.09 2.51
N ASN A 212 -14.48 3.10 2.40
CA ASN A 212 -14.56 4.13 1.37
C ASN A 212 -14.56 3.52 -0.05
N VAL A 213 -13.67 2.57 -0.36
CA VAL A 213 -13.70 1.87 -1.66
C VAL A 213 -15.04 1.15 -1.89
N ALA A 214 -15.59 0.50 -0.87
CA ALA A 214 -16.87 -0.22 -0.98
C ALA A 214 -18.09 0.73 -1.09
N VAL A 215 -18.16 1.77 -0.26
CA VAL A 215 -19.23 2.78 -0.24
C VAL A 215 -19.19 3.63 -1.52
N GLY A 216 -18.03 4.15 -1.91
CA GLY A 216 -17.87 4.95 -3.13
C GLY A 216 -18.27 4.16 -4.38
N VAL A 217 -17.77 2.94 -4.55
CA VAL A 217 -18.12 2.13 -5.74
C VAL A 217 -19.59 1.69 -5.71
N SER A 218 -20.16 1.29 -4.57
CA SER A 218 -21.59 0.94 -4.49
C SER A 218 -22.50 2.13 -4.76
N ALA A 219 -22.22 3.30 -4.17
CA ALA A 219 -22.99 4.53 -4.41
C ALA A 219 -22.89 4.97 -5.88
N GLY A 220 -21.70 4.83 -6.49
CA GLY A 220 -21.51 5.11 -7.91
C GLY A 220 -22.38 4.20 -8.80
N VAL A 221 -22.42 2.90 -8.50
CA VAL A 221 -23.30 1.95 -9.20
C VAL A 221 -24.78 2.24 -8.91
N GLY A 222 -25.15 2.68 -7.70
CA GLY A 222 -26.50 3.16 -7.39
C GLY A 222 -26.93 4.34 -8.28
N ALA A 223 -26.04 5.31 -8.50
CA ALA A 223 -26.27 6.41 -9.45
C ALA A 223 -26.39 5.91 -10.90
N LEU A 224 -25.60 4.91 -11.32
CA LEU A 224 -25.70 4.29 -12.64
C LEU A 224 -27.07 3.59 -12.83
N VAL A 225 -27.52 2.81 -11.85
CA VAL A 225 -28.83 2.13 -11.88
C VAL A 225 -29.98 3.14 -11.87
N SER A 226 -29.84 4.27 -11.17
CA SER A 226 -30.82 5.36 -11.21
C SER A 226 -30.95 6.00 -12.61
N ALA A 227 -29.91 5.92 -13.44
CA ALA A 227 -29.94 6.41 -14.83
C ALA A 227 -30.27 5.30 -15.86
N ALA A 228 -30.10 4.03 -15.50
CA ALA A 228 -30.38 2.85 -16.34
C ALA A 228 -30.91 1.69 -15.47
N PRO A 229 -32.22 1.65 -15.18
CA PRO A 229 -32.81 0.70 -14.22
C PRO A 229 -32.58 -0.78 -14.55
N ASP A 230 -32.45 -1.13 -15.84
CA ASP A 230 -32.18 -2.50 -16.32
C ASP A 230 -30.86 -3.09 -15.77
N LEU A 231 -29.97 -2.25 -15.23
CA LEU A 231 -28.71 -2.67 -14.61
C LEU A 231 -28.85 -3.08 -13.12
N HIS A 232 -30.03 -2.90 -12.50
CA HIS A 232 -30.26 -3.22 -11.08
C HIS A 232 -29.86 -4.67 -10.69
N PRO A 233 -30.17 -5.73 -11.48
CA PRO A 233 -29.75 -7.10 -11.17
C PRO A 233 -28.22 -7.31 -11.18
N TYR A 234 -27.46 -6.37 -11.76
CA TYR A 234 -26.02 -6.46 -11.95
C TYR A 234 -25.20 -5.58 -11.00
N ILE A 235 -25.82 -4.98 -9.96
CA ILE A 235 -25.13 -4.10 -8.98
C ILE A 235 -23.83 -4.73 -8.46
N LEU A 236 -23.89 -5.94 -7.89
CA LEU A 236 -22.69 -6.61 -7.33
C LEU A 236 -21.61 -6.91 -8.40
N PRO A 237 -21.92 -7.56 -9.55
CA PRO A 237 -20.97 -7.71 -10.65
C PRO A 237 -20.33 -6.40 -11.12
N LEU A 238 -21.10 -5.31 -11.25
CA LEU A 238 -20.60 -3.99 -11.65
C LEU A 238 -19.65 -3.41 -10.59
N CYS A 239 -20.00 -3.48 -9.31
CA CYS A 239 -19.12 -3.04 -8.23
C CYS A 239 -17.78 -3.79 -8.22
N LEU A 240 -17.81 -5.13 -8.34
CA LEU A 240 -16.59 -5.95 -8.39
C LEU A 240 -15.75 -5.66 -9.65
N GLY A 241 -16.40 -5.43 -10.79
CA GLY A 241 -15.75 -5.03 -12.03
C GLY A 241 -15.03 -3.67 -11.91
N ILE A 242 -15.69 -2.68 -11.30
CA ILE A 242 -15.11 -1.35 -11.07
C ILE A 242 -13.92 -1.44 -10.10
N VAL A 243 -14.05 -2.15 -8.97
CA VAL A 243 -12.92 -2.37 -8.03
C VAL A 243 -11.74 -3.05 -8.73
N LEU A 244 -11.98 -4.05 -9.58
CA LEU A 244 -10.95 -4.71 -10.38
C LEU A 244 -10.24 -3.74 -11.34
N VAL A 245 -10.99 -2.90 -12.06
CA VAL A 245 -10.43 -1.89 -12.98
C VAL A 245 -9.60 -0.84 -12.22
N VAL A 246 -10.10 -0.30 -11.12
CA VAL A 246 -9.39 0.70 -10.31
C VAL A 246 -8.14 0.10 -9.63
N MET A 247 -8.21 -1.17 -9.18
CA MET A 247 -7.05 -1.91 -8.69
C MET A 247 -5.98 -2.05 -9.79
N LEU A 248 -6.36 -2.48 -11.00
CA LEU A 248 -5.42 -2.65 -12.11
C LEU A 248 -4.78 -1.32 -12.53
N ALA A 249 -5.55 -0.23 -12.56
CA ALA A 249 -5.03 1.12 -12.81
C ALA A 249 -3.99 1.53 -11.75
N ASN A 250 -4.26 1.28 -10.47
CA ASN A 250 -3.34 1.60 -9.37
C ASN A 250 -2.10 0.70 -9.32
N LEU A 251 -2.23 -0.60 -9.65
CA LEU A 251 -1.09 -1.51 -9.80
C LEU A 251 -0.20 -1.16 -11.01
N ARG A 252 -0.80 -0.63 -12.07
CA ARG A 252 -0.08 -0.04 -13.21
C ARG A 252 0.54 1.31 -12.87
N GLY A 253 0.08 2.01 -11.84
CA GLY A 253 0.65 3.28 -11.37
C GLY A 253 0.16 4.49 -12.16
N THR A 254 -0.41 5.46 -11.46
CA THR A 254 -1.20 6.58 -12.02
C THR A 254 -0.35 7.82 -12.36
N GLY A 255 0.74 7.64 -13.12
CA GLY A 255 1.73 8.70 -13.37
C GLY A 255 1.24 9.95 -14.13
N GLU A 256 0.10 9.85 -14.82
CA GLU A 256 -0.41 10.90 -15.72
C GLU A 256 -1.80 11.45 -15.31
N ALA A 257 -2.39 10.93 -14.24
CA ALA A 257 -3.84 10.98 -14.05
C ALA A 257 -4.42 12.29 -13.47
N GLY A 258 -3.59 13.30 -13.12
CA GLY A 258 -4.05 14.53 -12.45
C GLY A 258 -5.14 15.29 -13.22
N TRP A 259 -5.03 15.41 -14.55
CA TRP A 259 -6.07 16.03 -15.38
C TRP A 259 -7.29 15.12 -15.58
N LEU A 260 -7.06 13.81 -15.70
CA LEU A 260 -8.10 12.81 -15.89
C LEU A 260 -9.04 12.70 -14.67
N PHE A 261 -8.51 12.90 -13.45
CA PHE A 261 -9.30 13.00 -12.22
C PHE A 261 -10.00 14.36 -12.06
N ALA A 262 -9.42 15.44 -12.61
CA ALA A 262 -9.94 16.79 -12.43
C ALA A 262 -11.25 17.04 -13.19
N LEU A 263 -11.32 16.64 -14.46
CA LEU A 263 -12.44 16.97 -15.33
C LEU A 263 -13.81 16.47 -14.81
N PRO A 264 -14.01 15.20 -14.43
CA PRO A 264 -15.30 14.73 -13.94
C PRO A 264 -15.74 15.43 -12.65
N THR A 265 -14.78 15.75 -11.77
CA THR A 265 -15.04 16.44 -10.50
C THR A 265 -15.55 17.87 -10.72
N TYR A 266 -14.94 18.62 -11.65
CA TYR A 266 -15.42 19.98 -11.95
C TYR A 266 -16.77 19.98 -12.67
N VAL A 267 -17.04 19.00 -13.55
CA VAL A 267 -18.37 18.81 -14.15
C VAL A 267 -19.41 18.51 -13.07
N PHE A 268 -19.12 17.62 -12.13
CA PHE A 268 -19.97 17.33 -10.97
C PHE A 268 -20.27 18.60 -10.16
N ILE A 269 -19.24 19.34 -9.74
CA ILE A 269 -19.41 20.59 -8.97
C ILE A 269 -20.32 21.58 -9.71
N VAL A 270 -20.09 21.79 -11.02
CA VAL A 270 -20.87 22.74 -11.82
C VAL A 270 -22.31 22.27 -12.04
N CYS A 271 -22.54 20.98 -12.32
CA CYS A 271 -23.89 20.46 -12.52
C CYS A 271 -24.72 20.53 -11.23
N PHE A 272 -24.19 20.04 -10.11
CA PHE A 272 -24.95 19.95 -8.87
C PHE A 272 -25.09 21.30 -8.14
N LEU A 273 -24.05 22.15 -8.09
CA LEU A 273 -24.21 23.53 -7.59
C LEU A 273 -25.01 24.41 -8.56
N GLY A 274 -25.03 24.10 -9.86
CA GLY A 274 -25.87 24.76 -10.85
C GLY A 274 -27.35 24.46 -10.63
N ALA A 275 -27.71 23.18 -10.52
CA ALA A 275 -29.08 22.73 -10.24
C ALA A 275 -29.58 23.23 -8.87
N ILE A 276 -28.82 22.93 -7.80
CA ILE A 276 -28.38 23.90 -6.80
C ILE A 276 -29.04 25.29 -6.76
N GLY A 277 -28.27 26.23 -7.31
CA GLY A 277 -28.61 27.64 -7.38
C GLY A 277 -29.85 27.92 -8.21
N TYR A 278 -30.11 27.15 -9.28
CA TYR A 278 -31.32 27.31 -10.09
C TYR A 278 -32.59 27.06 -9.27
N GLY A 279 -32.69 25.92 -8.57
CA GLY A 279 -33.83 25.62 -7.70
C GLY A 279 -33.99 26.63 -6.56
N LEU A 280 -32.89 27.12 -5.98
CA LEU A 280 -32.93 28.20 -4.99
C LEU A 280 -33.40 29.54 -5.56
N ILE A 281 -33.12 29.84 -6.83
CA ILE A 281 -33.59 31.06 -7.51
C ILE A 281 -35.10 30.99 -7.76
N GLU A 282 -35.63 29.86 -8.24
CA GLU A 282 -37.09 29.67 -8.40
C GLU A 282 -37.82 29.87 -7.06
N ILE A 283 -37.31 29.25 -5.98
CA ILE A 283 -37.83 29.44 -4.61
C ILE A 283 -37.83 30.92 -4.20
N LEU A 284 -36.76 31.67 -4.49
CA LEU A 284 -36.66 33.09 -4.16
C LEU A 284 -37.57 33.99 -5.00
N MET A 285 -37.87 33.59 -6.24
CA MET A 285 -38.78 34.33 -7.13
C MET A 285 -40.26 34.15 -6.75
N GLY A 286 -40.57 33.24 -5.81
CA GLY A 286 -41.92 33.03 -5.29
C GLY A 286 -42.82 32.18 -6.19
N GLU A 287 -42.29 31.71 -7.33
CA GLU A 287 -42.89 30.63 -8.09
C GLU A 287 -42.77 29.35 -7.26
N ARG A 288 -43.88 28.64 -7.03
CA ARG A 288 -43.80 27.29 -6.45
C ARG A 288 -43.19 26.39 -7.52
N PRO A 289 -41.98 25.83 -7.32
CA PRO A 289 -41.34 25.05 -8.38
C PRO A 289 -42.20 23.82 -8.68
N SER A 290 -42.76 23.75 -9.89
CA SER A 290 -43.44 22.55 -10.36
C SER A 290 -42.36 21.58 -10.87
N PRO A 291 -42.18 20.40 -10.26
CA PRO A 291 -41.17 19.45 -10.73
C PRO A 291 -41.42 19.06 -12.20
N VAL A 292 -40.39 19.17 -13.03
CA VAL A 292 -40.41 18.79 -14.46
C VAL A 292 -40.73 17.31 -14.61
N VAL A 293 -40.17 16.49 -13.72
CA VAL A 293 -40.55 15.09 -13.49
C VAL A 293 -40.97 14.99 -12.02
N PRO A 294 -42.23 14.63 -11.69
CA PRO A 294 -42.67 14.52 -10.30
C PRO A 294 -41.88 13.40 -9.61
N PRO A 295 -41.31 13.64 -8.42
CA PRO A 295 -40.63 12.58 -7.69
C PRO A 295 -41.62 11.50 -7.22
N PRO A 296 -41.13 10.28 -6.93
CA PRO A 296 -41.97 9.20 -6.43
C PRO A 296 -42.74 9.59 -5.16
N PRO A 297 -44.01 9.18 -5.01
CA PRO A 297 -44.84 9.61 -3.89
C PRO A 297 -44.29 9.11 -2.55
N LEU A 298 -44.21 10.02 -1.58
CA LEU A 298 -43.80 9.69 -0.21
C LEU A 298 -44.84 8.79 0.46
N GLY A 299 -44.37 7.81 1.24
CA GLY A 299 -45.23 6.92 2.00
C GLY A 299 -46.05 7.65 3.08
N PRO A 300 -47.19 7.08 3.51
CA PRO A 300 -47.97 7.64 4.60
C PRO A 300 -47.16 7.70 5.91
N VAL A 301 -47.48 8.66 6.78
CA VAL A 301 -46.84 8.82 8.08
C VAL A 301 -47.12 7.57 8.93
N ALA A 302 -46.10 6.74 9.14
CA ALA A 302 -46.22 5.47 9.86
C ALA A 302 -45.90 5.60 11.36
N GLN A 303 -45.08 6.60 11.73
CA GLN A 303 -44.75 6.91 13.13
C GLN A 303 -44.60 8.42 13.36
N GLY A 304 -44.70 8.85 14.62
CA GLY A 304 -44.40 10.22 15.02
C GLY A 304 -42.90 10.51 15.07
N ALA A 305 -42.52 11.78 14.92
CA ALA A 305 -41.12 12.20 15.06
C ALA A 305 -40.64 12.03 16.51
N THR A 306 -39.65 11.17 16.73
CA THR A 306 -39.02 10.96 18.04
C THR A 306 -37.60 11.51 18.05
N ILE A 307 -37.13 11.97 19.22
CA ILE A 307 -35.73 12.44 19.40
C ILE A 307 -34.74 11.34 18.99
N TRP A 308 -35.06 10.07 19.30
CA TRP A 308 -34.27 8.92 18.89
C TRP A 308 -34.13 8.81 17.36
N LEU A 309 -35.23 8.96 16.61
CA LEU A 309 -35.20 8.92 15.15
C LEU A 309 -34.38 10.07 14.54
N LEU A 310 -34.47 11.27 15.13
CA LEU A 310 -33.67 12.42 14.69
C LEU A 310 -32.18 12.24 14.99
N MET A 311 -31.83 11.71 16.16
CA MET A 311 -30.45 11.33 16.50
C MET A 311 -29.92 10.25 15.55
N HIS A 312 -30.79 9.33 15.12
CA HIS A 312 -30.42 8.26 14.21
C HIS A 312 -30.22 8.76 12.77
N ALA A 313 -31.09 9.66 12.28
CA ALA A 313 -30.91 10.34 11.00
C ALA A 313 -29.63 11.21 10.99
N PHE A 314 -29.34 11.90 12.10
CA PHE A 314 -28.07 12.62 12.29
C PHE A 314 -26.86 11.68 12.23
N ALA A 315 -26.90 10.54 12.95
CA ALA A 315 -25.82 9.53 12.90
C ALA A 315 -25.60 8.97 11.48
N SER A 316 -26.67 8.76 10.72
CA SER A 316 -26.61 8.35 9.31
C SER A 316 -25.97 9.44 8.44
N GLY A 317 -26.49 10.67 8.53
CA GLY A 317 -26.03 11.82 7.73
C GLY A 317 -24.64 12.32 8.09
N CYS A 318 -24.11 11.98 9.26
CA CYS A 318 -22.72 12.28 9.64
C CYS A 318 -21.68 11.70 8.66
N THR A 319 -22.02 10.66 7.88
CA THR A 319 -21.15 10.15 6.80
C THR A 319 -20.94 11.16 5.68
N ALA A 320 -21.78 12.19 5.55
CA ALA A 320 -21.55 13.28 4.61
C ALA A 320 -20.25 14.07 4.83
N MET A 321 -19.62 13.95 6.00
CA MET A 321 -18.41 14.72 6.37
C MET A 321 -17.09 13.96 6.19
N THR A 322 -17.12 12.70 5.75
CA THR A 322 -15.91 11.92 5.48
C THR A 322 -15.11 12.51 4.31
N GLY A 323 -13.84 12.15 4.20
CA GLY A 323 -12.94 12.61 3.13
C GLY A 323 -12.32 14.00 3.34
N VAL A 324 -12.71 14.79 4.34
CA VAL A 324 -12.01 16.06 4.67
C VAL A 324 -10.60 15.81 5.20
N GLU A 325 -10.42 14.68 5.88
CA GLU A 325 -9.16 14.17 6.41
C GLU A 325 -8.20 13.70 5.30
N ALA A 326 -8.68 13.38 4.10
CA ALA A 326 -7.85 12.99 2.97
C ALA A 326 -6.79 14.06 2.63
N VAL A 327 -7.13 15.36 2.78
CA VAL A 327 -6.20 16.48 2.63
C VAL A 327 -5.06 16.43 3.67
N SER A 328 -5.38 16.06 4.91
CA SER A 328 -4.38 15.95 6.00
C SER A 328 -3.47 14.73 5.86
N ASN A 329 -4.03 13.61 5.40
CA ASN A 329 -3.30 12.38 5.06
C ASN A 329 -2.43 12.58 3.80
N GLY A 330 -2.85 13.44 2.87
CA GLY A 330 -2.20 13.71 1.58
C GLY A 330 -1.06 14.74 1.58
N MET A 331 -0.71 15.34 2.73
CA MET A 331 0.16 16.53 2.80
C MET A 331 1.48 16.46 2.02
N GLY A 332 2.14 15.29 1.98
CA GLY A 332 3.40 15.10 1.26
C GLY A 332 3.32 15.31 -0.27
N SER A 333 2.12 15.24 -0.87
CA SER A 333 1.93 15.34 -2.32
C SER A 333 1.73 16.77 -2.85
N PHE A 334 1.58 17.78 -1.99
CA PHE A 334 1.42 19.17 -2.41
C PHE A 334 2.72 19.81 -2.91
N ARG A 335 2.62 20.62 -3.96
CA ARG A 335 3.70 21.49 -4.44
C ARG A 335 3.96 22.63 -3.45
N GLN A 336 5.22 23.08 -3.35
CA GLN A 336 5.54 24.26 -2.56
C GLN A 336 4.89 25.52 -3.15
N PRO A 337 4.33 26.44 -2.32
CA PRO A 337 4.25 26.39 -0.86
C PRO A 337 3.12 25.46 -0.35
N VAL A 338 3.51 24.36 0.32
CA VAL A 338 2.62 23.28 0.77
C VAL A 338 1.44 23.80 1.60
N MET A 339 1.75 24.61 2.62
CA MET A 339 0.76 25.15 3.57
C MET A 339 -0.35 25.97 2.90
N ARG A 340 0.00 26.82 1.92
CA ARG A 340 -0.98 27.66 1.22
C ARG A 340 -1.89 26.79 0.35
N ASN A 341 -1.32 25.83 -0.38
CA ASN A 341 -2.08 24.95 -1.25
C ASN A 341 -3.02 24.05 -0.45
N ALA A 342 -2.56 23.47 0.67
CA ALA A 342 -3.37 22.65 1.55
C ALA A 342 -4.53 23.42 2.21
N TYR A 343 -4.29 24.64 2.70
CA TYR A 343 -5.36 25.48 3.26
C TYR A 343 -6.42 25.85 2.23
N ILE A 344 -6.01 26.29 1.03
CA ILE A 344 -6.97 26.62 -0.04
C ILE A 344 -7.80 25.38 -0.41
N THR A 345 -7.13 24.24 -0.59
CA THR A 345 -7.78 22.96 -0.94
C THR A 345 -8.82 22.56 0.11
N LEU A 346 -8.45 22.54 1.40
CA LEU A 346 -9.37 22.23 2.49
C LEU A 346 -10.54 23.23 2.58
N THR A 347 -10.29 24.53 2.43
CA THR A 347 -11.36 25.56 2.45
C THR A 347 -12.33 25.37 1.30
N VAL A 348 -11.84 25.13 0.07
CA VAL A 348 -12.69 24.93 -1.10
C VAL A 348 -13.54 23.66 -0.95
N ILE A 349 -12.96 22.54 -0.52
CA ILE A 349 -13.70 21.29 -0.30
C ILE A 349 -14.79 21.48 0.75
N VAL A 350 -14.46 22.04 1.91
CA VAL A 350 -15.43 22.26 3.00
C VAL A 350 -16.57 23.19 2.60
N VAL A 351 -16.27 24.29 1.89
CA VAL A 351 -17.30 25.24 1.45
C VAL A 351 -18.21 24.62 0.41
N ILE A 352 -17.67 23.92 -0.60
CA ILE A 352 -18.49 23.23 -1.60
C ILE A 352 -19.32 22.14 -0.93
N LEU A 353 -18.75 21.36 -0.01
CA LEU A 353 -19.47 20.33 0.73
C LEU A 353 -20.62 20.93 1.54
N GLY A 354 -20.37 21.99 2.32
CA GLY A 354 -21.43 22.68 3.07
C GLY A 354 -22.56 23.23 2.19
N LEU A 355 -22.23 23.75 0.99
CA LEU A 355 -23.23 24.21 0.00
C LEU A 355 -24.03 23.04 -0.59
N LEU A 356 -23.39 21.91 -0.90
CA LEU A 356 -24.07 20.72 -1.40
C LEU A 356 -25.03 20.15 -0.33
N LEU A 357 -24.57 19.98 0.91
CA LEU A 357 -25.42 19.44 1.99
C LEU A 357 -26.61 20.35 2.32
N GLY A 358 -26.38 21.67 2.42
CA GLY A 358 -27.46 22.62 2.66
C GLY A 358 -28.43 22.74 1.47
N GLY A 359 -27.89 22.72 0.25
CA GLY A 359 -28.67 22.79 -0.98
C GLY A 359 -29.55 21.57 -1.23
N ILE A 360 -29.00 20.36 -1.06
CA ILE A 360 -29.76 19.10 -1.17
C ILE A 360 -30.89 19.10 -0.13
N ALA A 361 -30.62 19.50 1.12
CA ALA A 361 -31.65 19.57 2.16
C ALA A 361 -32.78 20.56 1.82
N ALA A 362 -32.43 21.76 1.35
CA ALA A 362 -33.41 22.78 0.97
C ALA A 362 -34.28 22.33 -0.20
N ILE A 363 -33.67 21.82 -1.27
CA ILE A 363 -34.37 21.39 -2.49
C ILE A 363 -35.21 20.13 -2.23
N ALA A 364 -34.71 19.16 -1.48
CA ALA A 364 -35.50 17.99 -1.10
C ALA A 364 -36.75 18.35 -0.30
N THR A 365 -36.68 19.41 0.52
CA THR A 365 -37.85 19.91 1.27
C THR A 365 -38.89 20.58 0.38
N VAL A 366 -38.47 21.30 -0.67
CA VAL A 366 -39.40 22.05 -1.55
C VAL A 366 -40.00 21.16 -2.65
N PHE A 367 -39.21 20.28 -3.25
CA PHE A 367 -39.66 19.40 -4.33
C PHE A 367 -40.22 18.06 -3.83
N GLU A 368 -40.37 17.88 -2.50
CA GLU A 368 -40.88 16.65 -1.86
C GLU A 368 -40.07 15.37 -2.16
N ILE A 369 -38.74 15.48 -2.30
CA ILE A 369 -37.85 14.38 -2.70
C ILE A 369 -37.52 13.48 -1.49
N GLY A 370 -37.87 12.19 -1.59
CA GLY A 370 -37.59 11.18 -0.56
C GLY A 370 -36.45 10.22 -0.93
N ALA A 371 -35.81 9.63 0.07
CA ALA A 371 -34.92 8.49 -0.16
C ALA A 371 -35.73 7.24 -0.55
N MET A 372 -35.15 6.41 -1.42
CA MET A 372 -35.71 5.13 -1.83
C MET A 372 -34.89 3.98 -1.28
N ASP A 373 -35.54 2.83 -1.08
CA ASP A 373 -34.89 1.59 -0.69
C ASP A 373 -34.13 1.00 -1.89
N GLN A 374 -32.80 0.99 -1.82
CA GLN A 374 -31.91 0.55 -2.90
C GLN A 374 -32.13 -0.92 -3.30
N THR A 375 -32.73 -1.74 -2.43
CA THR A 375 -33.02 -3.16 -2.72
C THR A 375 -34.19 -3.35 -3.71
N LYS A 376 -35.02 -2.32 -3.91
CA LYS A 376 -36.24 -2.41 -4.71
C LYS A 376 -36.01 -2.01 -6.17
N GLU A 377 -36.77 -2.63 -7.07
CA GLU A 377 -36.82 -2.24 -8.48
C GLU A 377 -37.29 -0.79 -8.63
N GLY A 378 -36.76 -0.07 -9.62
CA GLY A 378 -37.07 1.34 -9.84
C GLY A 378 -36.40 2.32 -8.87
N TYR A 379 -35.42 1.87 -8.06
CA TYR A 379 -34.62 2.74 -7.19
C TYR A 379 -34.02 3.94 -7.95
N GLN A 380 -34.17 5.13 -7.36
CA GLN A 380 -33.54 6.38 -7.78
C GLN A 380 -32.89 7.06 -6.58
N SER A 381 -31.60 7.38 -6.68
CA SER A 381 -30.90 8.17 -5.66
C SER A 381 -31.50 9.56 -5.50
N VAL A 382 -31.31 10.19 -4.34
CA VAL A 382 -31.83 11.54 -4.04
C VAL A 382 -31.27 12.57 -5.02
N LEU A 383 -30.02 12.42 -5.46
CA LEU A 383 -29.43 13.26 -6.50
C LEU A 383 -30.01 13.00 -7.91
N SER A 384 -30.37 11.76 -8.24
CA SER A 384 -31.09 11.44 -9.48
C SER A 384 -32.45 12.14 -9.50
N GLN A 385 -33.24 11.96 -8.44
CA GLN A 385 -34.55 12.61 -8.28
C GLN A 385 -34.44 14.14 -8.32
N LEU A 386 -33.42 14.72 -7.67
CA LEU A 386 -33.18 16.17 -7.67
C LEU A 386 -32.94 16.73 -9.08
N ILE A 387 -32.08 16.09 -9.88
CA ILE A 387 -31.82 16.57 -11.25
C ILE A 387 -33.01 16.30 -12.17
N ALA A 388 -33.74 15.19 -11.98
CA ALA A 388 -34.96 14.91 -12.73
C ALA A 388 -36.09 15.91 -12.42
N ALA A 389 -36.27 16.28 -11.15
CA ALA A 389 -37.26 17.29 -10.72
C ALA A 389 -36.97 18.68 -11.29
N ILE A 390 -35.69 19.09 -11.38
CA ILE A 390 -35.29 20.42 -11.84
C ILE A 390 -35.18 20.51 -13.37
N ALA A 391 -34.59 19.50 -14.02
CA ALA A 391 -34.19 19.58 -15.44
C ALA A 391 -34.78 18.47 -16.33
N GLY A 392 -35.52 17.51 -15.75
CA GLY A 392 -36.01 16.32 -16.44
C GLY A 392 -34.89 15.39 -16.91
N HIS A 393 -35.25 14.30 -17.59
CA HIS A 393 -34.30 13.30 -18.11
C HIS A 393 -33.60 13.74 -19.42
N GLY A 394 -33.21 15.01 -19.51
CA GLY A 394 -32.50 15.57 -20.66
C GLY A 394 -31.00 15.25 -20.68
N SER A 395 -30.26 15.83 -21.63
CA SER A 395 -28.80 15.68 -21.72
C SER A 395 -28.07 16.11 -20.43
N PHE A 396 -28.57 17.15 -19.75
CA PHE A 396 -28.05 17.61 -18.46
C PHE A 396 -28.13 16.53 -17.37
N TYR A 397 -29.22 15.76 -17.31
CA TYR A 397 -29.38 14.64 -16.37
C TYR A 397 -28.30 13.58 -16.58
N TYR A 398 -28.12 13.10 -17.81
CA TYR A 398 -27.11 12.08 -18.09
C TYR A 398 -25.67 12.58 -17.89
N ILE A 399 -25.38 13.86 -18.15
CA ILE A 399 -24.08 14.47 -17.85
C ILE A 399 -23.85 14.54 -16.33
N ALA A 400 -24.84 14.99 -15.56
CA ALA A 400 -24.77 15.05 -14.09
C ALA A 400 -24.56 13.64 -13.50
N MET A 401 -25.36 12.66 -13.90
CA MET A 401 -25.27 11.28 -13.41
C MET A 401 -23.97 10.58 -13.84
N ALA A 402 -23.48 10.80 -15.06
CA ALA A 402 -22.18 10.28 -15.49
C ALA A 402 -21.01 10.92 -14.71
N SER A 403 -21.11 12.22 -14.38
CA SER A 403 -20.13 12.90 -13.53
C SER A 403 -20.15 12.38 -12.09
N LEU A 404 -21.34 12.12 -11.53
CA LEU A 404 -21.54 11.53 -10.20
C LEU A 404 -20.96 10.11 -10.11
N LEU A 405 -21.31 9.22 -11.06
CA LEU A 405 -20.71 7.89 -11.19
C LEU A 405 -19.19 7.96 -11.26
N SER A 406 -18.66 8.87 -12.09
CA SER A 406 -17.22 9.07 -12.23
C SER A 406 -16.58 9.52 -10.92
N VAL A 407 -17.13 10.54 -10.25
CA VAL A 407 -16.64 11.03 -8.95
C VAL A 407 -16.61 9.92 -7.90
N LEU A 408 -17.67 9.13 -7.80
CA LEU A 408 -17.79 8.06 -6.82
C LEU A 408 -16.90 6.84 -7.12
N CYS A 409 -16.68 6.49 -8.40
CA CYS A 409 -15.70 5.48 -8.78
C CYS A 409 -14.26 5.96 -8.57
N LEU A 410 -14.01 7.26 -8.75
CA LEU A 410 -12.68 7.87 -8.60
C LEU A 410 -12.34 8.20 -7.14
N SER A 411 -13.31 8.34 -6.22
CA SER A 411 -13.03 8.52 -4.79
C SER A 411 -12.28 7.33 -4.20
N ALA A 412 -12.58 6.11 -4.66
CA ALA A 412 -11.82 4.90 -4.31
C ALA A 412 -10.32 5.04 -4.58
N ASN A 413 -9.92 5.84 -5.59
CA ASN A 413 -8.51 6.11 -5.88
C ASN A 413 -7.81 6.85 -4.73
N THR A 414 -8.51 7.72 -3.98
CA THR A 414 -7.99 8.37 -2.78
C THR A 414 -7.60 7.33 -1.73
N SER A 415 -8.39 6.27 -1.55
CA SER A 415 -8.04 5.14 -0.67
C SER A 415 -6.89 4.29 -1.24
N PHE A 416 -6.85 4.04 -2.56
CA PHE A 416 -5.75 3.31 -3.19
C PHE A 416 -4.39 4.04 -3.11
N VAL A 417 -4.38 5.37 -2.98
CA VAL A 417 -3.18 6.15 -2.69
C VAL A 417 -2.89 6.25 -1.19
N GLY A 418 -3.92 6.43 -0.36
CA GLY A 418 -3.80 6.64 1.08
C GLY A 418 -3.46 5.38 1.88
N PHE A 419 -4.22 4.30 1.70
CA PHE A 419 -4.07 3.05 2.46
C PHE A 419 -2.67 2.44 2.36
N PRO A 420 -2.03 2.30 1.18
CA PRO A 420 -0.72 1.66 1.12
C PRO A 420 0.38 2.52 1.74
N ARG A 421 0.23 3.86 1.74
CA ARG A 421 1.11 4.79 2.47
C ARG A 421 0.95 4.64 3.99
N LEU A 422 -0.29 4.50 4.49
CA LEU A 422 -0.56 4.19 5.89
C LEU A 422 0.06 2.83 6.30
N CYS A 423 -0.15 1.79 5.49
CA CYS A 423 0.46 0.49 5.73
C CYS A 423 1.99 0.56 5.74
N GLN A 424 2.62 1.36 4.86
CA GLN A 424 4.06 1.56 4.88
C GLN A 424 4.55 2.20 6.18
N MET A 425 3.86 3.24 6.69
CA MET A 425 4.21 3.88 7.96
C MET A 425 4.09 2.90 9.15
N VAL A 426 2.99 2.15 9.22
CA VAL A 426 2.73 1.17 10.28
C VAL A 426 3.66 -0.06 10.18
N ALA A 427 4.07 -0.44 8.96
CA ALA A 427 5.07 -1.49 8.71
C ALA A 427 6.50 -1.02 9.04
N ALA A 428 6.85 0.24 8.79
CA ALA A 428 8.13 0.83 9.22
C ALA A 428 8.25 0.85 10.75
N ASP A 429 7.14 1.11 11.46
CA ASP A 429 7.05 0.94 12.91
C ASP A 429 7.02 -0.53 13.37
N GLY A 430 7.01 -1.51 12.44
CA GLY A 430 7.10 -2.94 12.72
C GLY A 430 5.82 -3.59 13.24
N TYR A 431 4.65 -2.97 13.01
CA TYR A 431 3.34 -3.54 13.35
C TYR A 431 2.69 -4.31 12.18
N LEU A 432 3.18 -4.12 10.95
CA LEU A 432 2.77 -4.87 9.77
C LEU A 432 3.94 -5.67 9.16
N PRO A 433 3.67 -6.67 8.30
CA PRO A 433 4.72 -7.42 7.62
C PRO A 433 5.61 -6.52 6.77
N LYS A 434 6.93 -6.80 6.73
CA LYS A 434 7.91 -5.97 5.98
C LYS A 434 7.56 -5.79 4.49
N ALA A 435 6.80 -6.71 3.90
CA ALA A 435 6.29 -6.60 2.53
C ALA A 435 5.41 -5.35 2.29
N PHE A 436 4.72 -4.82 3.30
CA PHE A 436 3.95 -3.58 3.18
C PHE A 436 4.83 -2.31 3.20
N ALA A 437 6.05 -2.39 3.75
CA ALA A 437 7.00 -1.28 3.75
C ALA A 437 7.84 -1.20 2.45
N GLN A 438 7.83 -2.25 1.63
CA GLN A 438 8.67 -2.34 0.44
C GLN A 438 7.88 -1.94 -0.83
N PRO A 439 8.30 -0.91 -1.57
CA PRO A 439 7.67 -0.56 -2.83
C PRO A 439 7.99 -1.61 -3.90
N GLY A 440 7.01 -1.93 -4.74
CA GLY A 440 7.08 -2.97 -5.77
C GLY A 440 7.76 -2.52 -7.07
N ARG A 441 7.55 -3.30 -8.14
CA ARG A 441 8.22 -3.13 -9.46
C ARG A 441 7.99 -1.77 -10.15
N ARG A 442 6.90 -1.09 -9.81
CA ARG A 442 6.54 0.27 -10.27
C ARG A 442 6.66 1.33 -9.16
N LEU A 443 7.37 1.00 -8.09
CA LEU A 443 7.55 1.84 -6.90
C LEU A 443 6.24 2.15 -6.13
N VAL A 444 5.20 1.35 -6.40
CA VAL A 444 3.91 1.35 -5.71
C VAL A 444 3.87 0.22 -4.69
N PHE A 445 3.23 0.43 -3.53
CA PHE A 445 3.10 -0.58 -2.46
C PHE A 445 2.05 -1.66 -2.82
N THR A 446 2.43 -2.58 -3.71
CA THR A 446 1.58 -3.64 -4.28
C THR A 446 0.80 -4.44 -3.24
N ALA A 447 1.44 -4.81 -2.11
CA ALA A 447 0.78 -5.57 -1.03
C ALA A 447 -0.41 -4.81 -0.42
N GLY A 448 -0.30 -3.49 -0.24
CA GLY A 448 -1.39 -2.66 0.28
C GLY A 448 -2.57 -2.58 -0.70
N ILE A 449 -2.31 -2.41 -1.99
CA ILE A 449 -3.37 -2.32 -3.02
C ILE A 449 -4.14 -3.64 -3.15
N ILE A 450 -3.44 -4.78 -3.19
CA ILE A 450 -4.08 -6.10 -3.30
C ILE A 450 -4.92 -6.39 -2.05
N PHE A 451 -4.39 -6.09 -0.86
CA PHE A 451 -5.12 -6.27 0.39
C PHE A 451 -6.37 -5.39 0.47
N LEU A 452 -6.25 -4.09 0.14
CA LEU A 452 -7.37 -3.16 0.09
C LEU A 452 -8.48 -3.65 -0.86
N SER A 453 -8.09 -4.06 -2.07
CA SER A 453 -9.04 -4.57 -3.09
C SER A 453 -9.74 -5.84 -2.63
N GLY A 454 -9.00 -6.78 -2.04
CA GLY A 454 -9.55 -8.04 -1.53
C GLY A 454 -10.54 -7.82 -0.40
N CYS A 455 -10.23 -6.94 0.55
CA CYS A 455 -11.13 -6.59 1.65
C CYS A 455 -12.36 -5.81 1.17
N ALA A 456 -12.21 -4.86 0.25
CA ALA A 456 -13.34 -4.13 -0.32
C ALA A 456 -14.27 -5.04 -1.15
N ALA A 457 -13.71 -5.93 -1.98
CA ALA A 457 -14.47 -6.94 -2.72
C ALA A 457 -15.19 -7.92 -1.80
N LEU A 458 -14.56 -8.32 -0.68
CA LEU A 458 -15.20 -9.15 0.34
C LEU A 458 -16.41 -8.44 0.98
N LEU A 459 -16.26 -7.18 1.40
CA LEU A 459 -17.38 -6.41 1.95
C LEU A 459 -18.51 -6.22 0.93
N LEU A 460 -18.19 -5.84 -0.31
CA LEU A 460 -19.17 -5.74 -1.39
C LEU A 460 -19.93 -7.05 -1.60
N THR A 461 -19.24 -8.19 -1.55
CA THR A 461 -19.86 -9.52 -1.68
C THR A 461 -20.76 -9.86 -0.49
N VAL A 462 -20.36 -9.53 0.74
CA VAL A 462 -21.14 -9.78 1.97
C VAL A 462 -22.39 -8.90 2.03
N PHE A 463 -22.33 -7.65 1.57
CA PHE A 463 -23.43 -6.69 1.60
C PHE A 463 -24.15 -6.51 0.25
N GLY A 464 -23.94 -7.41 -0.71
CA GLY A 464 -24.62 -7.42 -2.01
C GLY A 464 -24.34 -6.21 -2.92
N GLY A 465 -23.33 -5.40 -2.60
CA GLY A 465 -23.07 -4.13 -3.28
C GLY A 465 -24.08 -3.01 -2.93
N ILE A 466 -24.91 -3.18 -1.89
CA ILE A 466 -25.88 -2.20 -1.43
C ILE A 466 -25.19 -1.19 -0.51
N THR A 467 -25.33 0.09 -0.83
CA THR A 467 -24.68 1.20 -0.12
C THR A 467 -25.25 1.42 1.27
N ASP A 468 -26.58 1.34 1.43
CA ASP A 468 -27.28 1.54 2.71
C ASP A 468 -26.76 0.62 3.83
N HIS A 469 -26.34 -0.61 3.50
CA HIS A 469 -25.79 -1.55 4.47
C HIS A 469 -24.31 -1.31 4.82
N LEU A 470 -23.58 -0.57 3.98
CA LEU A 470 -22.16 -0.26 4.16
C LEU A 470 -21.93 1.05 4.95
N ILE A 471 -22.81 2.04 4.77
CA ILE A 471 -22.74 3.37 5.40
C ILE A 471 -22.63 3.32 6.95
N PRO A 472 -23.40 2.50 7.69
CA PRO A 472 -23.30 2.40 9.16
C PRO A 472 -21.91 2.03 9.69
N LEU A 473 -21.17 1.20 8.95
CA LEU A 473 -19.83 0.74 9.32
C LEU A 473 -18.80 1.87 9.19
N PHE A 474 -18.97 2.71 8.17
CA PHE A 474 -18.03 3.73 7.71
C PHE A 474 -17.97 4.93 8.67
N ALA A 475 -19.12 5.42 9.13
CA ALA A 475 -19.22 6.55 10.07
C ALA A 475 -18.31 6.41 11.30
N ILE A 476 -18.21 5.20 11.85
CA ILE A 476 -17.47 4.90 13.09
C ILE A 476 -15.96 5.05 12.88
N GLY A 477 -15.44 4.62 11.71
CA GLY A 477 -14.03 4.69 11.36
C GLY A 477 -13.56 6.15 11.35
N ALA A 478 -14.13 6.94 10.46
CA ALA A 478 -13.85 8.36 10.32
C ALA A 478 -13.96 9.11 11.66
N PHE A 479 -15.08 9.01 12.38
CA PHE A 479 -15.28 9.75 13.63
C PHE A 479 -14.32 9.35 14.75
N LEU A 480 -13.97 8.06 14.86
CA LEU A 480 -12.95 7.61 15.79
C LEU A 480 -11.58 8.25 15.45
N THR A 481 -11.24 8.36 14.16
CA THR A 481 -10.00 9.02 13.73
C THR A 481 -10.04 10.53 14.01
N PHE A 482 -11.20 11.17 13.82
CA PHE A 482 -11.41 12.59 14.13
C PHE A 482 -11.19 12.81 15.62
N THR A 483 -11.92 12.12 16.49
CA THR A 483 -11.78 12.26 17.95
C THR A 483 -10.36 12.03 18.43
N ILE A 484 -9.64 11.02 17.92
CA ILE A 484 -8.24 10.78 18.29
C ILE A 484 -7.33 11.92 17.80
N SER A 485 -7.52 12.41 16.57
CA SER A 485 -6.75 13.55 16.03
C SER A 485 -7.00 14.82 16.83
N GLN A 486 -8.27 15.14 17.11
CA GLN A 486 -8.68 16.29 17.93
C GLN A 486 -8.11 16.23 19.35
N ALA A 487 -8.17 15.06 20.00
CA ALA A 487 -7.58 14.83 21.32
C ALA A 487 -6.05 14.99 21.28
N GLY A 488 -5.38 14.47 20.24
CA GLY A 488 -3.95 14.62 20.02
C GLY A 488 -3.54 16.08 19.86
N MET A 489 -4.24 16.84 19.03
CA MET A 489 -4.02 18.29 18.87
C MET A 489 -4.32 19.09 20.13
N THR A 490 -5.32 18.67 20.93
CA THR A 490 -5.60 19.28 22.24
C THR A 490 -4.41 19.10 23.20
N VAL A 491 -3.82 17.90 23.24
CA VAL A 491 -2.59 17.62 24.02
C VAL A 491 -1.38 18.39 23.45
N HIS A 492 -1.25 18.49 22.14
CA HIS A 492 -0.19 19.25 21.45
C HIS A 492 -0.17 20.72 21.90
N TRP A 493 -1.30 21.44 21.76
CA TRP A 493 -1.39 22.85 22.15
C TRP A 493 -1.29 23.06 23.66
N ARG A 494 -1.74 22.10 24.48
CA ARG A 494 -1.54 22.14 25.95
C ARG A 494 -0.05 22.10 26.33
N ARG A 495 0.78 21.38 25.56
CA ARG A 495 2.25 21.33 25.75
C ARG A 495 2.95 22.62 25.26
N GLN A 496 2.42 23.33 24.26
CA GLN A 496 3.01 24.54 23.66
C GLN A 496 2.59 25.89 24.31
N SER A 497 2.32 25.89 25.63
CA SER A 497 2.07 27.08 26.48
C SER A 497 0.75 27.85 26.29
N ARG A 498 0.38 28.63 27.33
CA ARG A 498 -0.88 29.40 27.47
C ARG A 498 -1.19 30.38 26.33
N ARG A 499 -0.19 30.79 25.54
CA ARG A 499 -0.35 31.73 24.40
C ARG A 499 -1.26 31.20 23.28
N HIS A 500 -1.61 29.91 23.32
CA HIS A 500 -2.47 29.24 22.34
C HIS A 500 -3.85 28.83 22.90
N ALA A 501 -4.34 29.50 23.96
CA ALA A 501 -5.64 29.19 24.58
C ALA A 501 -6.81 29.04 23.58
N ALA A 502 -6.94 29.93 22.59
CA ALA A 502 -7.99 29.84 21.57
C ALA A 502 -7.88 28.58 20.68
N LYS A 503 -6.65 28.14 20.37
CA LYS A 503 -6.41 26.91 19.60
C LYS A 503 -6.75 25.67 20.43
N LEU A 504 -6.35 25.70 21.70
CA LEU A 504 -6.62 24.64 22.68
C LEU A 504 -8.12 24.45 22.90
N THR A 505 -8.86 25.52 23.19
CA THR A 505 -10.32 25.45 23.43
C THR A 505 -11.05 24.94 22.19
N MET A 506 -10.69 25.42 21.00
CA MET A 506 -11.34 25.02 19.76
C MET A 506 -11.12 23.54 19.42
N ASN A 507 -9.92 22.99 19.64
CA ASN A 507 -9.69 21.55 19.45
C ASN A 507 -10.30 20.70 20.57
N ALA A 508 -10.41 21.24 21.80
CA ALA A 508 -11.14 20.57 22.88
C ALA A 508 -12.64 20.48 22.58
N VAL A 509 -13.24 21.55 22.01
CA VAL A 509 -14.62 21.54 21.48
C VAL A 509 -14.75 20.57 20.31
N GLY A 510 -13.77 20.53 19.39
CA GLY A 510 -13.71 19.52 18.32
C GLY A 510 -13.64 18.08 18.84
N ALA A 511 -12.81 17.82 19.86
CA ALA A 511 -12.69 16.51 20.49
C ALA A 511 -13.99 16.10 21.19
N ALA A 512 -14.61 17.02 21.94
CA ALA A 512 -15.87 16.76 22.63
C ALA A 512 -17.03 16.52 21.65
N SER A 513 -17.20 17.38 20.64
CA SER A 513 -18.28 17.27 19.65
C SER A 513 -18.16 16.00 18.80
N THR A 514 -16.96 15.66 18.32
CA THR A 514 -16.72 14.40 17.59
C THR A 514 -16.89 13.17 18.48
N ALA A 515 -16.48 13.22 19.76
CA ALA A 515 -16.70 12.12 20.69
C ALA A 515 -18.18 11.90 21.01
N VAL A 516 -18.95 12.98 21.22
CA VAL A 516 -20.41 12.91 21.40
C VAL A 516 -21.07 12.32 20.15
N ALA A 517 -20.72 12.81 18.96
CA ALA A 517 -21.26 12.27 17.71
C ALA A 517 -20.88 10.79 17.50
N LEU A 518 -19.64 10.38 17.82
CA LEU A 518 -19.21 8.98 17.79
C LEU A 518 -20.03 8.11 18.74
N VAL A 519 -20.34 8.57 19.96
CA VAL A 519 -21.21 7.86 20.91
C VAL A 519 -22.63 7.76 20.34
N ILE A 520 -23.19 8.83 19.77
CA ILE A 520 -24.51 8.81 19.14
C ILE A 520 -24.54 7.80 17.98
N ILE A 521 -23.53 7.79 17.12
CA ILE A 521 -23.39 6.83 16.02
C ILE A 521 -23.33 5.39 16.55
N LEU A 522 -22.48 5.12 17.55
CA LEU A 522 -22.31 3.77 18.12
C LEU A 522 -23.60 3.21 18.73
N ILE A 523 -24.40 4.05 19.40
CA ILE A 523 -25.67 3.62 20.02
C ILE A 523 -26.76 3.50 18.94
N ALA A 524 -26.92 4.51 18.07
CA ALA A 524 -27.99 4.54 17.07
C ALA A 524 -27.83 3.46 15.99
N LYS A 525 -26.59 3.26 15.49
CA LYS A 525 -26.28 2.28 14.44
C LYS A 525 -25.93 0.89 14.98
N PHE A 526 -26.09 0.63 16.29
CA PHE A 526 -25.72 -0.66 16.90
C PHE A 526 -26.42 -1.84 16.22
N ALA A 527 -27.74 -1.75 16.03
CA ALA A 527 -28.55 -2.79 15.39
C ALA A 527 -28.27 -2.93 13.88
N GLU A 528 -27.84 -1.86 13.21
CA GLU A 528 -27.58 -1.83 11.75
C GLU A 528 -26.21 -2.37 11.34
N GLY A 529 -25.35 -2.75 12.30
CA GLY A 529 -24.05 -3.35 12.01
C GLY A 529 -22.84 -2.66 12.65
N ALA A 530 -23.01 -1.55 13.38
CA ALA A 530 -21.90 -0.87 14.05
C ALA A 530 -21.06 -1.76 14.97
N TRP A 531 -21.67 -2.83 15.50
CA TRP A 531 -20.99 -3.87 16.28
C TRP A 531 -19.85 -4.57 15.51
N ILE A 532 -19.92 -4.67 14.18
CA ILE A 532 -18.88 -5.26 13.33
C ILE A 532 -17.60 -4.42 13.42
N THR A 533 -17.70 -3.09 13.31
CA THR A 533 -16.55 -2.18 13.46
C THR A 533 -15.99 -2.24 14.89
N LEU A 534 -16.87 -2.32 15.91
CA LEU A 534 -16.48 -2.44 17.32
C LEU A 534 -15.68 -3.73 17.63
N ILE A 535 -15.88 -4.82 16.88
CA ILE A 535 -15.08 -6.05 16.97
C ILE A 535 -13.83 -5.96 16.08
N THR A 536 -13.96 -5.46 14.85
CA THR A 536 -12.90 -5.47 13.84
C THR A 536 -11.72 -4.57 14.24
N VAL A 537 -11.97 -3.42 14.87
CA VAL A 537 -10.91 -2.50 15.34
C VAL A 537 -10.01 -3.17 16.40
N PRO A 538 -10.52 -3.74 17.53
CA PRO A 538 -9.73 -4.53 18.46
C PRO A 538 -8.99 -5.72 17.83
N VAL A 539 -9.65 -6.49 16.96
CA VAL A 539 -9.02 -7.64 16.29
C VAL A 539 -7.82 -7.19 15.44
N THR A 540 -7.96 -6.09 14.70
CA THR A 540 -6.87 -5.48 13.92
C THR A 540 -5.71 -5.08 14.84
N ILE A 541 -5.98 -4.44 15.99
CA ILE A 541 -4.94 -4.06 16.96
C ILE A 541 -4.23 -5.29 17.54
N VAL A 542 -4.96 -6.38 17.84
CA VAL A 542 -4.37 -7.64 18.31
C VAL A 542 -3.45 -8.26 17.24
N ILE A 543 -3.85 -8.26 15.97
CA ILE A 543 -3.02 -8.74 14.85
C ILE A 543 -1.74 -7.89 14.73
N LEU A 544 -1.87 -6.55 14.70
CA LEU A 544 -0.74 -5.61 14.62
C LEU A 544 0.26 -5.83 15.76
N LYS A 545 -0.23 -6.02 16.99
CA LYS A 545 0.62 -6.31 18.16
C LYS A 545 1.26 -7.70 18.11
N SER A 546 0.56 -8.71 17.62
CA SER A 546 1.08 -10.06 17.46
C SER A 546 2.29 -10.07 16.51
N ILE A 547 2.18 -9.35 15.39
CA ILE A 547 3.28 -9.14 14.43
C ILE A 547 4.46 -8.41 15.10
N LYS A 548 4.20 -7.33 15.85
CA LYS A 548 5.25 -6.58 16.57
C LYS A 548 5.97 -7.46 17.61
N ASN A 549 5.23 -8.31 18.32
CA ASN A 549 5.77 -9.21 19.33
C ASN A 549 6.59 -10.35 18.71
N TYR A 550 6.16 -10.89 17.57
CA TYR A 550 6.96 -11.83 16.77
C TYR A 550 8.29 -11.21 16.36
N TYR A 551 8.28 -9.99 15.78
CA TYR A 551 9.53 -9.31 15.40
C TYR A 551 10.42 -8.96 16.60
N ARG A 552 9.84 -8.57 17.75
CA ARG A 552 10.60 -8.35 19.00
C ARG A 552 11.26 -9.66 19.49
N SER A 553 10.60 -10.80 19.34
CA SER A 553 11.14 -12.11 19.72
C SER A 553 12.28 -12.53 18.79
N LEU A 554 12.06 -12.46 17.48
CA LEU A 554 13.10 -12.71 16.47
C LEU A 554 14.33 -11.79 16.64
N GLN A 555 14.11 -10.51 16.97
CA GLN A 555 15.21 -9.57 17.26
C GLN A 555 15.96 -9.86 18.57
N ARG A 556 15.36 -10.56 19.55
CA ARG A 556 16.05 -10.99 20.77
C ARG A 556 16.94 -12.21 20.50
N GLU A 557 16.45 -13.14 19.68
CA GLU A 557 17.16 -14.34 19.26
C GLU A 557 18.33 -14.01 18.31
N LEU A 558 18.13 -13.08 17.38
CA LEU A 558 19.16 -12.57 16.47
C LEU A 558 20.01 -11.40 17.05
N ARG A 559 20.16 -11.31 18.38
CA ARG A 559 20.98 -10.25 19.00
C ARG A 559 22.47 -10.44 18.68
N LYS A 560 23.22 -9.34 18.75
CA LYS A 560 24.60 -9.20 18.26
C LYS A 560 25.43 -10.48 18.53
N PRO A 561 26.04 -11.10 17.50
CA PRO A 561 27.01 -12.15 17.75
C PRO A 561 28.16 -11.60 18.60
N GLY A 562 28.80 -12.50 19.35
CA GLY A 562 30.08 -12.21 20.01
C GLY A 562 31.19 -11.96 18.98
N PRO A 563 32.45 -11.77 19.43
CA PRO A 563 33.59 -11.85 18.53
C PRO A 563 33.57 -13.20 17.79
N ILE A 564 34.01 -13.21 16.53
CA ILE A 564 34.11 -14.43 15.74
C ILE A 564 35.24 -15.28 16.35
N THR A 565 34.89 -16.42 16.94
CA THR A 565 35.84 -17.47 17.29
C THR A 565 36.31 -18.19 16.01
N ILE A 566 37.61 -18.48 15.95
CA ILE A 566 38.24 -19.26 14.85
C ILE A 566 38.46 -20.73 15.30
N GLU A 567 38.28 -20.99 16.59
CA GLU A 567 37.94 -22.32 17.12
C GLU A 567 36.75 -22.89 16.29
N ASP A 568 36.84 -24.16 15.89
CA ASP A 568 35.87 -24.91 15.08
C ASP A 568 35.73 -24.52 13.58
N VAL A 569 36.78 -23.97 12.95
CA VAL A 569 36.82 -23.69 11.49
C VAL A 569 37.59 -24.78 10.72
N GLU A 570 37.09 -26.01 10.75
CA GLU A 570 37.53 -27.06 9.82
C GLU A 570 36.79 -27.02 8.46
N PRO A 571 37.41 -27.48 7.36
CA PRO A 571 36.72 -27.66 6.08
C PRO A 571 35.53 -28.63 6.21
N PRO A 572 34.34 -28.28 5.68
CA PRO A 572 33.15 -29.12 5.81
C PRO A 572 33.27 -30.39 4.97
N THR A 573 32.63 -31.50 5.37
CA THR A 573 32.44 -32.64 4.47
C THR A 573 31.36 -32.28 3.44
N VAL A 574 31.72 -32.33 2.15
CA VAL A 574 30.86 -31.86 1.05
C VAL A 574 30.16 -33.04 0.37
N LEU A 575 28.84 -33.14 0.54
CA LEU A 575 27.98 -34.08 -0.18
C LEU A 575 27.57 -33.51 -1.54
N VAL A 576 27.85 -34.20 -2.64
CA VAL A 576 27.31 -33.86 -3.97
C VAL A 576 26.25 -34.86 -4.37
N VAL A 577 25.00 -34.43 -4.55
CA VAL A 577 23.89 -35.32 -4.89
C VAL A 577 23.75 -35.47 -6.41
N THR A 578 23.93 -36.66 -6.97
CA THR A 578 23.90 -36.92 -8.42
C THR A 578 22.94 -38.05 -8.80
N GLU A 579 22.25 -37.92 -9.96
CA GLU A 579 21.46 -39.03 -10.56
C GLU A 579 22.24 -39.79 -11.66
N THR A 580 23.28 -39.21 -12.27
CA THR A 580 24.24 -39.85 -13.22
C THR A 580 25.55 -39.07 -13.26
N TRP A 581 26.62 -39.63 -13.85
CA TRP A 581 27.70 -38.80 -14.41
C TRP A 581 27.17 -37.99 -15.62
N ASN A 582 27.52 -36.72 -15.70
CA ASN A 582 27.19 -35.76 -16.77
C ASN A 582 27.83 -34.39 -16.47
N ARG A 583 27.79 -33.44 -17.41
CA ARG A 583 28.34 -32.07 -17.26
C ARG A 583 27.84 -31.32 -16.01
N LEU A 584 26.62 -31.59 -15.57
CA LEU A 584 26.02 -30.96 -14.38
C LEU A 584 26.63 -31.53 -13.08
N SER A 585 26.83 -32.85 -13.01
CA SER A 585 27.54 -33.53 -11.92
C SER A 585 29.03 -33.17 -11.89
N GLU A 586 29.70 -33.22 -13.05
CA GLU A 586 31.10 -32.83 -13.25
C GLU A 586 31.39 -31.43 -12.70
N ARG A 587 30.57 -30.43 -13.08
CA ARG A 587 30.68 -29.06 -12.57
C ARG A 587 30.46 -28.97 -11.06
N ALA A 588 29.51 -29.72 -10.53
CA ALA A 588 29.24 -29.74 -9.10
C ALA A 588 30.40 -30.35 -8.28
N ILE A 589 31.07 -31.36 -8.82
CA ILE A 589 32.24 -32.01 -8.18
C ILE A 589 33.49 -31.15 -8.30
N LYS A 590 33.75 -30.56 -9.47
CA LYS A 590 34.82 -29.55 -9.64
C LYS A 590 34.65 -28.40 -8.64
N PHE A 591 33.43 -27.93 -8.42
CA PHE A 591 33.15 -26.92 -7.40
C PHE A 591 33.32 -27.45 -5.96
N ALA A 592 32.87 -28.68 -5.66
CA ALA A 592 33.01 -29.31 -4.34
C ALA A 592 34.48 -29.38 -3.88
N LEU A 593 35.39 -29.77 -4.78
CA LEU A 593 36.82 -29.88 -4.52
C LEU A 593 37.48 -28.53 -4.20
N THR A 594 36.88 -27.40 -4.61
CA THR A 594 37.36 -26.06 -4.22
C THR A 594 36.91 -25.62 -2.82
N ILE A 595 35.89 -26.29 -2.26
CA ILE A 595 35.35 -25.98 -0.92
C ILE A 595 36.04 -26.81 0.16
N SER A 596 36.31 -28.08 -0.13
CA SER A 596 36.87 -29.02 0.85
C SER A 596 37.62 -30.17 0.18
N PRO A 597 38.70 -30.69 0.79
CA PRO A 597 39.32 -31.93 0.37
C PRO A 597 38.46 -33.17 0.64
N ASP A 598 37.41 -33.07 1.48
CA ASP A 598 36.56 -34.21 1.84
C ASP A 598 35.21 -34.15 1.11
N VAL A 599 35.19 -34.71 -0.11
CA VAL A 599 34.02 -34.74 -0.99
C VAL A 599 33.44 -36.16 -1.05
N VAL A 600 32.13 -36.26 -0.87
CA VAL A 600 31.34 -37.50 -0.98
C VAL A 600 30.29 -37.31 -2.08
N ALA A 601 30.43 -38.05 -3.18
CA ALA A 601 29.43 -38.09 -4.23
C ALA A 601 28.37 -39.13 -3.89
N VAL A 602 27.13 -38.67 -3.69
CA VAL A 602 25.99 -39.51 -3.35
C VAL A 602 25.17 -39.80 -4.60
N HIS A 603 25.20 -41.06 -5.01
CA HIS A 603 24.38 -41.58 -6.09
C HIS A 603 23.15 -42.31 -5.54
N LEU A 604 21.98 -42.00 -6.08
CA LEU A 604 20.69 -42.46 -5.56
C LEU A 604 20.12 -43.61 -6.41
N ILE A 605 20.21 -44.83 -5.89
CA ILE A 605 19.77 -46.04 -6.57
C ILE A 605 18.25 -46.22 -6.44
N ARG A 606 17.59 -46.50 -7.57
CA ARG A 606 16.17 -46.90 -7.65
C ARG A 606 16.07 -48.42 -7.43
N LEU A 607 14.98 -48.88 -6.81
CA LEU A 607 14.78 -50.27 -6.36
C LEU A 607 15.10 -51.37 -7.41
N GLY A 608 15.86 -52.37 -6.95
CA GLY A 608 15.57 -53.81 -7.10
C GLY A 608 15.45 -54.43 -8.50
N GLY A 609 16.51 -55.11 -8.94
CA GLY A 609 16.54 -56.01 -10.10
C GLY A 609 17.98 -56.42 -10.44
N PRO A 610 18.21 -57.46 -11.28
CA PRO A 610 19.56 -57.85 -11.70
C PRO A 610 20.31 -56.73 -12.43
N GLU A 611 19.59 -55.85 -13.16
CA GLU A 611 20.15 -54.62 -13.76
C GLU A 611 20.77 -53.64 -12.75
N ARG A 612 20.50 -53.78 -11.44
CA ARG A 612 21.05 -52.87 -10.42
C ARG A 612 22.57 -53.01 -10.36
N ASP A 613 23.04 -54.24 -10.18
CA ASP A 613 24.44 -54.48 -9.86
C ASP A 613 25.31 -54.23 -11.11
N GLU A 614 24.77 -54.49 -12.31
CA GLU A 614 25.36 -54.06 -13.59
C GLU A 614 25.50 -52.53 -13.68
N ARG A 615 24.46 -51.75 -13.34
CA ARG A 615 24.51 -50.27 -13.34
C ARG A 615 25.43 -49.71 -12.25
N GLU A 616 25.44 -50.32 -11.07
CA GLU A 616 26.31 -49.91 -9.95
C GLU A 616 27.78 -50.14 -10.31
N ASN A 617 28.11 -51.28 -10.93
CA ASN A 617 29.44 -51.58 -11.43
C ASN A 617 29.84 -50.67 -12.60
N ALA A 618 28.94 -50.45 -13.58
CA ALA A 618 29.21 -49.56 -14.71
C ALA A 618 29.50 -48.12 -14.27
N LEU A 619 28.71 -47.57 -13.33
CA LEU A 619 28.97 -46.23 -12.78
C LEU A 619 30.24 -46.20 -11.92
N ARG A 620 30.55 -47.26 -11.17
CA ARG A 620 31.80 -47.35 -10.40
C ARG A 620 33.03 -47.37 -11.32
N GLU A 621 32.95 -48.03 -12.47
CA GLU A 621 34.00 -48.06 -13.48
C GLU A 621 34.14 -46.70 -14.18
N GLU A 622 33.03 -46.10 -14.63
CA GLU A 622 32.98 -44.74 -15.19
C GLU A 622 33.56 -43.72 -14.20
N TRP A 623 33.21 -43.83 -12.91
CA TRP A 623 33.73 -42.96 -11.86
C TRP A 623 35.23 -43.12 -11.63
N ARG A 624 35.77 -44.35 -11.69
CA ARG A 624 37.21 -44.57 -11.52
C ARG A 624 38.01 -43.85 -12.62
N VAL A 625 37.60 -44.05 -13.87
CA VAL A 625 38.28 -43.51 -15.06
C VAL A 625 38.08 -41.99 -15.22
N GLU A 626 36.84 -41.50 -15.06
CA GLU A 626 36.50 -40.09 -15.32
C GLU A 626 36.75 -39.16 -14.12
N VAL A 627 36.89 -39.72 -12.90
CA VAL A 627 36.92 -38.93 -11.66
C VAL A 627 38.10 -39.29 -10.75
N GLU A 628 38.27 -40.55 -10.37
CA GLU A 628 39.30 -40.92 -9.39
C GLU A 628 40.72 -40.80 -9.98
N GLU A 629 40.95 -41.38 -11.16
CA GLU A 629 42.25 -41.37 -11.85
C GLU A 629 42.73 -39.94 -12.20
N PRO A 630 41.92 -39.05 -12.81
CA PRO A 630 42.35 -37.69 -13.13
C PRO A 630 42.61 -36.81 -11.90
N ILE A 631 41.84 -36.98 -10.82
CA ILE A 631 42.01 -36.20 -9.59
C ILE A 631 43.24 -36.68 -8.81
N ALA A 632 43.46 -38.00 -8.73
CA ALA A 632 44.65 -38.57 -8.11
C ALA A 632 45.94 -38.17 -8.86
N ALA A 633 45.90 -38.11 -10.19
CA ALA A 633 47.03 -37.63 -11.01
C ALA A 633 47.43 -36.17 -10.72
N HIS A 634 46.51 -35.36 -10.19
CA HIS A 634 46.77 -33.97 -9.76
C HIS A 634 47.10 -33.86 -8.25
N GLY A 635 47.33 -34.98 -7.55
CA GLY A 635 47.69 -35.00 -6.13
C GLY A 635 46.56 -34.62 -5.17
N LEU A 636 45.31 -34.59 -5.64
CA LEU A 636 44.12 -34.30 -4.85
C LEU A 636 43.50 -35.60 -4.32
N LYS A 637 42.83 -35.51 -3.16
CA LYS A 637 42.09 -36.64 -2.60
C LYS A 637 40.87 -36.95 -3.50
N PRO A 638 40.72 -38.17 -4.05
CA PRO A 638 39.60 -38.49 -4.93
C PRO A 638 38.27 -38.48 -4.14
N PRO A 639 37.19 -37.96 -4.74
CA PRO A 639 35.86 -37.90 -4.12
C PRO A 639 35.27 -39.31 -3.97
N ARG A 640 34.76 -39.62 -2.77
CA ARG A 640 34.21 -40.96 -2.46
C ARG A 640 32.83 -41.14 -3.07
N LEU A 641 32.64 -42.14 -3.92
CA LEU A 641 31.31 -42.51 -4.42
C LEU A 641 30.56 -43.37 -3.37
N MET A 642 29.37 -42.92 -2.96
CA MET A 642 28.47 -43.64 -2.07
C MET A 642 27.12 -43.87 -2.74
N PHE A 643 26.71 -45.13 -2.81
CA PHE A 643 25.40 -45.54 -3.29
C PHE A 643 24.39 -45.60 -2.15
N ILE A 644 23.27 -44.88 -2.28
CA ILE A 644 22.19 -44.90 -1.28
C ILE A 644 20.92 -45.49 -1.91
N PRO A 645 20.34 -46.57 -1.34
CA PRO A 645 19.08 -47.11 -1.79
C PRO A 645 17.93 -46.16 -1.41
N ALA A 646 17.12 -45.76 -2.39
CA ALA A 646 15.97 -44.86 -2.20
C ALA A 646 14.63 -45.60 -2.42
N PRO A 647 14.19 -46.48 -1.48
CA PRO A 647 13.08 -47.42 -1.70
C PRO A 647 11.77 -46.74 -2.14
N TYR A 648 11.43 -45.60 -1.55
CA TYR A 648 10.16 -44.90 -1.82
C TYR A 648 10.28 -43.77 -2.86
N ARG A 649 11.37 -43.70 -3.64
CA ARG A 649 11.70 -42.58 -4.55
C ARG A 649 11.78 -41.19 -3.86
N GLN A 650 11.77 -41.16 -2.53
CA GLN A 650 11.90 -39.94 -1.72
C GLN A 650 13.37 -39.70 -1.38
N LEU A 651 14.00 -38.74 -2.05
CA LEU A 651 15.46 -38.54 -1.95
C LEU A 651 15.92 -37.94 -0.62
N HIS A 652 15.04 -37.20 0.07
CA HIS A 652 15.41 -36.39 1.22
C HIS A 652 15.67 -37.20 2.49
N GLU A 653 14.94 -38.31 2.72
CA GLU A 653 15.05 -39.08 3.96
C GLU A 653 16.34 -39.90 4.05
N PRO A 654 16.78 -40.64 3.00
CA PRO A 654 18.06 -41.34 3.05
C PRO A 654 19.26 -40.39 3.14
N LEU A 655 19.17 -39.20 2.51
CA LEU A 655 20.16 -38.15 2.63
C LEU A 655 20.23 -37.58 4.05
N LEU A 656 19.10 -37.34 4.72
CA LEU A 656 19.08 -36.90 6.12
C LEU A 656 19.76 -37.91 7.05
N ARG A 657 19.46 -39.21 6.90
CA ARG A 657 20.12 -40.27 7.70
C ARG A 657 21.63 -40.35 7.48
N LEU A 658 22.11 -40.08 6.26
CA LEU A 658 23.55 -40.00 5.99
C LEU A 658 24.17 -38.74 6.61
N ILE A 659 23.48 -37.59 6.56
CA ILE A 659 23.93 -36.34 7.19
C ILE A 659 23.98 -36.50 8.73
N GLU A 660 22.96 -37.11 9.34
CA GLU A 660 22.93 -37.45 10.77
C GLU A 660 24.08 -38.38 11.15
N LYS A 661 24.39 -39.39 10.32
CA LYS A 661 25.54 -40.27 10.54
C LYS A 661 26.87 -39.53 10.46
N LEU A 662 27.05 -38.66 9.46
CA LEU A 662 28.29 -37.89 9.29
C LEU A 662 28.48 -36.83 10.40
N ASP A 663 27.41 -36.19 10.88
CA ASP A 663 27.44 -35.26 12.02
C ASP A 663 27.73 -36.00 13.35
N ALA A 664 27.39 -37.30 13.44
CA ALA A 664 27.75 -38.16 14.57
C ALA A 664 29.18 -38.72 14.49
N ASP A 665 29.63 -39.14 13.30
CA ASP A 665 30.98 -39.67 13.04
C ASP A 665 32.06 -38.56 13.07
N SER A 666 31.67 -37.29 12.91
CA SER A 666 32.61 -36.14 12.88
C SER A 666 31.94 -34.84 13.40
N PRO A 667 31.64 -34.73 14.70
CA PRO A 667 30.84 -33.63 15.28
C PRO A 667 31.48 -32.25 15.20
N GLU A 668 32.78 -32.18 14.93
CA GLU A 668 33.56 -30.94 14.78
C GLU A 668 33.57 -30.42 13.32
N ARG A 669 33.13 -31.26 12.36
CA ARG A 669 32.99 -30.86 10.94
C ARG A 669 31.55 -30.53 10.60
N ARG A 670 31.36 -29.46 9.85
CA ARG A 670 30.05 -29.10 9.27
C ARG A 670 29.79 -29.93 8.02
N VAL A 671 28.53 -30.24 7.74
CA VAL A 671 28.15 -30.95 6.50
C VAL A 671 27.59 -29.93 5.50
N ALA A 672 28.09 -29.95 4.27
CA ALA A 672 27.65 -29.08 3.18
C ALA A 672 27.08 -29.92 2.02
N VAL A 673 25.80 -29.76 1.69
CA VAL A 673 25.17 -30.47 0.57
C VAL A 673 25.07 -29.57 -0.65
N LEU A 674 25.76 -29.97 -1.72
CA LEU A 674 25.67 -29.38 -3.05
C LEU A 674 24.62 -30.11 -3.88
N ILE A 675 23.60 -29.36 -4.30
CA ILE A 675 22.53 -29.83 -5.18
C ILE A 675 22.74 -29.20 -6.57
N PRO A 676 23.15 -29.97 -7.59
CA PRO A 676 23.11 -29.50 -8.97
C PRO A 676 21.68 -29.17 -9.41
N GLU A 677 21.47 -28.01 -10.04
CA GLU A 677 20.15 -27.58 -10.52
C GLU A 677 20.21 -26.91 -11.90
N THR A 678 19.36 -27.35 -12.83
CA THR A 678 19.20 -26.71 -14.14
C THR A 678 18.36 -25.43 -14.03
N VAL A 679 18.97 -24.31 -14.38
CA VAL A 679 18.29 -23.01 -14.49
C VAL A 679 17.46 -23.01 -15.78
N LYS A 680 16.19 -22.64 -15.64
CA LYS A 680 15.18 -22.67 -16.71
C LYS A 680 14.82 -21.24 -17.11
N ASP A 681 15.08 -20.91 -18.36
CA ASP A 681 14.89 -19.56 -18.89
C ASP A 681 13.43 -19.31 -19.31
N LYS A 682 12.74 -20.32 -19.87
CA LYS A 682 11.37 -20.19 -20.39
C LYS A 682 10.32 -20.70 -19.39
N TRP A 683 9.16 -20.04 -19.33
CA TRP A 683 8.10 -20.38 -18.34
C TRP A 683 7.57 -21.81 -18.50
N TRP A 684 7.39 -22.28 -19.74
CA TRP A 684 6.92 -23.64 -20.03
C TRP A 684 7.91 -24.72 -19.59
N GLN A 685 9.22 -24.44 -19.56
CA GLN A 685 10.22 -25.38 -19.02
C GLN A 685 10.00 -25.63 -17.52
N LYS A 686 9.45 -24.66 -16.77
CA LYS A 686 9.10 -24.85 -15.35
C LYS A 686 7.89 -25.78 -15.16
N LEU A 687 7.00 -25.85 -16.16
CA LEU A 687 5.87 -26.78 -16.21
C LEU A 687 6.30 -28.19 -16.60
N LEU A 688 7.13 -28.34 -17.65
CA LEU A 688 7.61 -29.65 -18.12
C LEU A 688 8.58 -30.33 -17.14
N HIS A 689 9.44 -29.56 -16.45
CA HIS A 689 10.42 -30.13 -15.52
C HIS A 689 9.99 -29.98 -14.06
N MET A 690 9.52 -31.09 -13.49
CA MET A 690 9.23 -31.29 -12.07
C MET A 690 10.36 -30.76 -11.18
N ASN A 691 10.08 -29.82 -10.26
CA ASN A 691 11.09 -29.16 -9.43
C ASN A 691 11.60 -30.05 -8.27
N ARG A 692 12.37 -31.10 -8.61
CA ARG A 692 12.94 -32.05 -7.65
C ARG A 692 14.04 -31.43 -6.78
N ALA A 693 14.99 -30.71 -7.38
CA ALA A 693 16.09 -30.05 -6.68
C ALA A 693 15.58 -29.04 -5.63
N GLY A 694 14.65 -28.15 -6.01
CA GLY A 694 14.04 -27.20 -5.08
C GLY A 694 13.25 -27.88 -3.94
N ARG A 695 12.55 -28.99 -4.22
CA ARG A 695 11.88 -29.80 -3.18
C ARG A 695 12.87 -30.48 -2.24
N LEU A 696 13.98 -31.01 -2.75
CA LEU A 696 15.03 -31.62 -1.93
C LEU A 696 15.67 -30.57 -1.01
N ARG A 697 16.08 -29.43 -1.57
CA ARG A 697 16.61 -28.28 -0.83
C ARG A 697 15.66 -27.83 0.28
N ALA A 698 14.38 -27.64 -0.02
CA ALA A 698 13.39 -27.19 0.95
C ALA A 698 13.22 -28.19 2.11
N ASN A 699 13.23 -29.50 1.84
CA ASN A 699 13.14 -30.52 2.89
C ASN A 699 14.42 -30.62 3.73
N LEU A 700 15.61 -30.53 3.10
CA LEU A 700 16.89 -30.55 3.81
C LEU A 700 17.03 -29.33 4.74
N VAL A 701 16.77 -28.12 4.26
CA VAL A 701 16.81 -26.89 5.09
C VAL A 701 15.77 -26.94 6.22
N LYS A 702 14.62 -27.61 6.02
CA LYS A 702 13.58 -27.74 7.05
C LYS A 702 13.89 -28.80 8.12
N ARG A 703 14.79 -29.77 7.86
CA ARG A 703 14.99 -30.94 8.74
C ARG A 703 16.44 -31.18 9.17
N GLY A 704 17.45 -30.70 8.46
CA GLY A 704 18.85 -31.08 8.64
C GLY A 704 19.62 -30.37 9.76
N GLY A 705 18.94 -29.79 10.75
CA GLY A 705 19.58 -29.14 11.89
C GLY A 705 20.36 -27.86 11.57
N ALA A 706 21.06 -27.33 12.59
CA ALA A 706 21.75 -26.03 12.51
C ALA A 706 23.15 -26.09 11.85
N ARG A 707 23.76 -27.28 11.73
CA ARG A 707 25.10 -27.47 11.14
C ARG A 707 25.09 -27.77 9.64
N LEU A 708 23.93 -28.14 9.06
CA LEU A 708 23.81 -28.41 7.63
C LEU A 708 23.77 -27.11 6.81
N THR A 709 24.71 -26.97 5.87
CA THR A 709 24.63 -25.96 4.81
C THR A 709 24.12 -26.60 3.53
N VAL A 710 23.13 -25.99 2.86
CA VAL A 710 22.63 -26.47 1.55
C VAL A 710 22.86 -25.40 0.49
N ALA A 711 23.68 -25.75 -0.51
CA ALA A 711 24.03 -24.88 -1.63
C ALA A 711 23.62 -25.52 -2.97
N THR A 712 23.39 -24.68 -3.98
CA THR A 712 22.91 -25.09 -5.30
C THR A 712 23.92 -24.71 -6.37
N VAL A 713 24.30 -25.66 -7.25
CA VAL A 713 25.20 -25.42 -8.38
C VAL A 713 24.36 -25.24 -9.64
N PRO A 714 24.23 -24.01 -10.19
CA PRO A 714 23.38 -23.75 -11.33
C PRO A 714 24.03 -24.16 -12.66
N TRP A 715 23.25 -24.76 -13.55
CA TRP A 715 23.60 -24.98 -14.96
C TRP A 715 22.60 -24.31 -15.90
N ARG A 716 23.05 -23.55 -16.90
CA ARG A 716 22.19 -22.95 -17.93
C ARG A 716 22.35 -23.69 -19.25
N LEU A 717 21.24 -24.14 -19.83
CA LEU A 717 21.24 -24.96 -21.04
C LEU A 717 21.79 -24.25 -22.30
N TYR A 718 21.65 -22.93 -22.41
CA TYR A 718 21.89 -22.20 -23.67
C TYR A 718 23.06 -21.22 -23.69
N ARG A 719 23.69 -20.89 -22.54
CA ARG A 719 24.71 -19.82 -22.51
C ARG A 719 26.13 -20.29 -22.81
N GLU A 720 26.51 -21.51 -22.41
CA GLU A 720 27.89 -21.97 -22.59
C GLU A 720 28.22 -22.44 -24.02
N GLU A 721 27.23 -22.81 -24.84
CA GLU A 721 27.47 -23.01 -26.28
C GLU A 721 27.83 -21.71 -27.02
N GLN A 722 27.58 -20.53 -26.43
CA GLN A 722 28.00 -19.23 -26.95
C GLN A 722 29.25 -18.65 -26.28
N GLU A 723 29.73 -19.26 -25.20
CA GLU A 723 30.98 -18.88 -24.51
C GLU A 723 32.13 -19.88 -24.82
N ALA A 724 31.80 -21.04 -25.39
CA ALA A 724 32.76 -22.05 -25.90
C ALA A 724 33.00 -21.98 -27.42
N VAL A 725 32.36 -21.03 -28.12
CA VAL A 725 32.52 -20.68 -29.54
C VAL A 725 33.06 -19.26 -29.64
#